data_AF-A0A6N0LUV9-F1
#
_entry.id   AF-A0A6N0LUV9-F1
#
_cell.length_a   1.000
_cell.length_b   1.000
_cell.length_c   1.000
_cell.angle_alpha   90.00
_cell.angle_beta   90.00
_cell.angle_gamma   90.00
#
_symmetry.space_group_name_H-M   'P 1'
#
loop_
_entity.id
_entity.type
_entity.pdbx_description
1 polymer ?
#
loop_
_entity_poly.entity_id
_entity_poly.type
_entity_poly.pdbx_seq_one_letter_code
_entity_poly.pdbx_strand_id
1 'polypeptide(L)'
;MWHLSILQHFRQLLRPQRRLAIFEACLIGLVSALGAVLLKTGVGWLGAWRVQTSLLLPAWFVLPGIGLTCGLLAGWLVERVAPETSGSGIPQVKAVLANVPIALDLRVALVKLVGGILALGSGLALGREGPTVQLSAALASQLSRWFPTSPDHRRQLIAAGAGAGLAAAFNTPIAGVLFVVEELLQDFSGFTLGTAILASFIGAVVSRLLGGRSLDLNLALTASKTNFFVQDIPFYLVLGILAGLLGALFNRGIISSLTVYRRSLRFGLPARVGLAGLVSGVIVALLPLAFRDNTGLREILITGEASWSIAAIAFFSQFILTLVAYGSGVPGGLFAPALTLGAALGYLVGIGEHSLLLPLGIQSGLPITFALAGMGAFFTAVARVPITGIIIVFEMTTDFNLVLPLMIGSVTSYLVAEKLVPGSLYDKLLEWNGITLKKESPTEGIITKLTAKDVMQQQVETLDAEMPLDEAMQAFARSHHRGFPVVEDSKLVGIVTQSDLLKIRDRNLANDISLKEIMTPVPMTVTPIHTLSNVLYLLDRYQISRLPVVDGRKLIGIITRGDIIRAEADHLNCDNRTPKLRPQPSYVVYQTRSPSTGSGRLLVPVANPETAGILLLMAAAIARDRHYEIDCVQVMLIPRHSSPSETQVRTAKSRRLLRQAEVLAKKWKIPLHTQIRVTHDVAQAILETINEQHIDLILMGWKGNTSTPGRIFGSVVDTIIRQATCEVVLVKLGKTPQSPIPNPQFNRWLVPMAGGPNSPLAIKLLPALITLGNDPQIRLTQVFKPSELKPDMSISEQAIRHLMRRRKLSSTVVALPVQADSVAEGVINLVNTEGYDVVVLGASREGLLQQAIQGNIPEAIASGVEITVILVRGAIHK
;
A
#
# COMPACT_ATOMS: atom_id res chain seq x y z
N MET A 1 -13.48 42.85 11.03
CA MET A 1 -12.56 41.92 10.34
C MET A 1 -12.16 40.70 11.17
N TRP A 2 -12.02 40.81 12.51
CA TRP A 2 -11.65 39.68 13.39
C TRP A 2 -12.74 38.62 13.61
N HIS A 3 -14.02 38.99 13.61
CA HIS A 3 -15.12 38.02 13.78
C HIS A 3 -15.31 37.08 12.58
N LEU A 4 -14.99 37.54 11.36
CA LEU A 4 -15.13 36.75 10.14
C LEU A 4 -14.03 35.70 9.99
N SER A 5 -12.81 35.95 10.49
CA SER A 5 -11.73 34.95 10.47
C SER A 5 -11.96 33.84 11.50
N ILE A 6 -12.53 34.16 12.66
CA ILE A 6 -12.91 33.19 13.70
C ILE A 6 -14.08 32.34 13.21
N LEU A 7 -15.08 32.94 12.56
CA LEU A 7 -16.21 32.21 11.96
C LEU A 7 -15.77 31.35 10.75
N GLN A 8 -14.77 31.79 9.97
CA GLN A 8 -14.18 30.97 8.90
C GLN A 8 -13.32 29.83 9.45
N HIS A 9 -12.56 30.03 10.54
CA HIS A 9 -11.85 28.96 11.25
C HIS A 9 -12.82 27.97 11.90
N PHE A 10 -13.90 28.46 12.52
CA PHE A 10 -14.98 27.62 13.04
C PHE A 10 -15.67 26.84 11.91
N ARG A 11 -15.96 27.48 10.77
CA ARG A 11 -16.53 26.81 9.58
C ARG A 11 -15.59 25.79 8.95
N GLN A 12 -14.28 26.01 8.99
CA GLN A 12 -13.27 25.01 8.60
C GLN A 12 -13.19 23.84 9.60
N LEU A 13 -13.43 24.10 10.90
CA LEU A 13 -13.59 23.08 11.95
C LEU A 13 -14.90 22.28 11.82
N LEU A 14 -15.93 22.88 11.21
CA LEU A 14 -17.28 22.34 10.99
C LEU A 14 -17.41 21.42 9.77
N ARG A 15 -16.32 21.07 9.06
CA ARG A 15 -16.40 20.05 8.00
C ARG A 15 -16.71 18.66 8.60
N PRO A 16 -17.71 17.92 8.07
CA PRO A 16 -18.18 16.65 8.66
C PRO A 16 -17.09 15.58 8.82
N GLN A 17 -16.07 15.59 7.95
CA GLN A 17 -14.95 14.65 7.98
C GLN A 17 -13.99 14.86 9.17
N ARG A 18 -13.74 16.10 9.62
CA ARG A 18 -12.83 16.38 10.75
C ARG A 18 -13.47 16.03 12.10
N ARG A 19 -14.78 16.27 12.26
CA ARG A 19 -15.52 15.88 13.48
C ARG A 19 -15.56 14.37 13.68
N LEU A 20 -15.74 13.63 12.59
CA LEU A 20 -15.71 12.16 12.62
C LEU A 20 -14.34 11.65 13.08
N ALA A 21 -13.25 12.20 12.53
CA ALA A 21 -11.88 11.82 12.92
C ALA A 21 -11.56 12.07 14.41
N ILE A 22 -12.03 13.19 14.96
CA ILE A 22 -11.87 13.53 16.38
C ILE A 22 -12.63 12.53 17.24
N PHE A 23 -13.89 12.25 16.91
CA PHE A 23 -14.71 11.27 17.62
C PHE A 23 -14.10 9.86 17.57
N GLU A 24 -13.64 9.44 16.40
CA GLU A 24 -12.94 8.17 16.20
C GLU A 24 -11.67 8.08 17.05
N ALA A 25 -10.83 9.11 17.05
CA ALA A 25 -9.62 9.15 17.88
C ALA A 25 -9.95 9.07 19.38
N CYS A 26 -11.01 9.74 19.84
CA CYS A 26 -11.48 9.64 21.22
C CYS A 26 -11.92 8.20 21.58
N LEU A 27 -12.72 7.60 20.70
CA LEU A 27 -13.23 6.24 20.90
C LEU A 27 -12.09 5.21 20.88
N ILE A 28 -11.12 5.37 19.98
CA ILE A 28 -9.91 4.54 19.93
C ILE A 28 -9.10 4.68 21.21
N GLY A 29 -8.88 5.92 21.69
CA GLY A 29 -8.17 6.17 22.94
C GLY A 29 -8.83 5.47 24.13
N LEU A 30 -10.16 5.57 24.24
CA LEU A 30 -10.95 4.92 25.28
C LEU A 30 -10.82 3.38 25.24
N VAL A 31 -11.04 2.79 24.07
CA VAL A 31 -10.98 1.32 23.90
C VAL A 31 -9.56 0.79 24.11
N SER A 32 -8.54 1.54 23.66
CA SER A 32 -7.12 1.22 23.88
C SER A 32 -6.77 1.25 25.36
N ALA A 33 -7.27 2.24 26.12
CA ALA A 33 -7.07 2.31 27.56
C ALA A 33 -7.73 1.13 28.29
N LEU A 34 -8.97 0.77 27.94
CA LEU A 34 -9.66 -0.37 28.54
C LEU A 34 -8.88 -1.67 28.30
N GLY A 35 -8.41 -1.90 27.07
CA GLY A 35 -7.58 -3.05 26.74
C GLY A 35 -6.27 -3.08 27.54
N ALA A 36 -5.58 -1.94 27.63
CA ALA A 36 -4.34 -1.79 28.40
C ALA A 36 -4.54 -2.04 29.90
N VAL A 37 -5.62 -1.51 30.48
CA VAL A 37 -5.97 -1.69 31.89
C VAL A 37 -6.29 -3.15 32.18
N LEU A 38 -7.10 -3.82 31.34
CA LEU A 38 -7.41 -5.24 31.48
C LEU A 38 -6.17 -6.13 31.42
N LEU A 39 -5.25 -5.84 30.49
CA LEU A 39 -3.99 -6.56 30.41
C LEU A 39 -3.15 -6.33 31.68
N LYS A 40 -3.03 -5.07 32.12
CA LYS A 40 -2.28 -4.71 33.34
C LYS A 40 -2.84 -5.40 34.58
N THR A 41 -4.15 -5.31 34.81
CA THR A 41 -4.80 -5.88 36.00
C THR A 41 -4.78 -7.40 35.96
N GLY A 42 -4.98 -8.02 34.79
CA GLY A 42 -4.88 -9.47 34.63
C GLY A 42 -3.47 -10.01 34.90
N VAL A 43 -2.43 -9.36 34.37
CA VAL A 43 -1.03 -9.71 34.66
C VAL A 43 -0.71 -9.53 36.14
N GLY A 44 -1.13 -8.41 36.73
CA GLY A 44 -0.91 -8.12 38.16
C GLY A 44 -1.60 -9.12 39.08
N TRP A 45 -2.85 -9.49 38.78
CA TRP A 45 -3.61 -10.47 39.54
C TRP A 45 -2.96 -11.87 39.50
N LEU A 46 -2.62 -12.37 38.31
CA LEU A 46 -1.98 -13.68 38.17
C LEU A 46 -0.56 -13.67 38.77
N GLY A 47 0.17 -12.57 38.62
CA GLY A 47 1.49 -12.36 39.21
C GLY A 47 1.44 -12.36 40.75
N ALA A 48 0.51 -11.63 41.35
CA ALA A 48 0.31 -11.60 42.80
C ALA A 48 -0.08 -12.99 43.34
N TRP A 49 -0.99 -13.69 42.66
CA TRP A 49 -1.37 -15.05 43.02
C TRP A 49 -0.17 -16.01 42.97
N ARG A 50 0.66 -15.94 41.92
CA ARG A 50 1.89 -16.73 41.81
C ARG A 50 2.87 -16.44 42.94
N VAL A 51 3.12 -15.16 43.24
CA VAL A 51 4.06 -14.74 44.30
C VAL A 51 3.55 -15.20 45.66
N GLN A 52 2.29 -14.94 46.00
CA GLN A 52 1.67 -15.36 47.26
C GLN A 52 1.74 -16.88 47.43
N THR A 53 1.43 -17.65 46.38
CA THR A 53 1.52 -19.11 46.42
C THR A 53 2.96 -19.59 46.65
N SER A 54 3.96 -18.89 46.10
CA SER A 54 5.39 -19.21 46.31
C SER A 54 5.90 -18.90 47.73
N LEU A 55 5.13 -18.15 48.52
CA LEU A 55 5.42 -17.91 49.94
C LEU A 55 4.77 -18.99 50.83
N LEU A 56 3.65 -19.57 50.38
CA LEU A 56 2.93 -20.62 51.11
C LEU A 56 3.48 -22.02 50.83
N LEU A 57 3.97 -22.25 49.61
CA LEU A 57 4.48 -23.55 49.14
C LEU A 57 5.94 -23.39 48.65
N PRO A 58 6.73 -24.48 48.61
CA PRO A 58 8.13 -24.41 48.18
C PRO A 58 8.29 -23.81 46.77
N ALA A 59 8.99 -22.69 46.68
CA ALA A 59 9.14 -21.92 45.44
C ALA A 59 9.77 -22.71 44.28
N TRP A 60 10.65 -23.68 44.59
CA TRP A 60 11.30 -24.55 43.60
C TRP A 60 10.32 -25.48 42.87
N PHE A 61 9.12 -25.70 43.41
CA PHE A 61 8.06 -26.47 42.74
C PHE A 61 7.02 -25.53 42.11
N VAL A 62 6.59 -24.50 42.85
CA VAL A 62 5.51 -23.60 42.45
C VAL A 62 5.87 -22.76 41.23
N LEU A 63 7.03 -22.09 41.25
CA LEU A 63 7.39 -21.14 40.18
C LEU A 63 7.62 -21.85 38.84
N PRO A 64 8.38 -22.97 38.77
CA PRO A 64 8.51 -23.72 37.52
C PRO A 64 7.19 -24.36 37.08
N GLY A 65 6.38 -24.88 38.02
CA GLY A 65 5.10 -25.51 37.73
C GLY A 65 4.10 -24.54 37.08
N ILE A 66 3.92 -23.36 37.68
CA ILE A 66 3.04 -22.30 37.13
C ILE A 66 3.58 -21.80 35.78
N GLY A 67 4.90 -21.60 35.67
CA GLY A 67 5.54 -21.20 34.42
C GLY A 67 5.29 -22.21 33.29
N LEU A 68 5.42 -23.51 33.58
CA LEU A 68 5.16 -24.58 32.62
C LEU A 68 3.70 -24.62 32.18
N THR A 69 2.75 -24.63 33.13
CA THR A 69 1.31 -24.76 32.80
C THR A 69 0.77 -23.56 32.06
N CYS A 70 1.05 -22.34 32.55
CA CYS A 70 0.61 -21.11 31.89
C CYS A 70 1.32 -20.92 30.55
N GLY A 71 2.60 -21.31 30.46
CA GLY A 71 3.35 -21.26 29.21
C GLY A 71 2.81 -22.20 28.13
N LEU A 72 2.46 -23.45 28.51
CA LEU A 72 1.80 -24.40 27.60
C LEU A 72 0.47 -23.85 27.09
N LEU A 73 -0.36 -23.32 27.99
CA LEU A 73 -1.65 -22.73 27.63
C LEU A 73 -1.52 -21.49 26.73
N ALA A 74 -0.59 -20.59 27.05
CA ALA A 74 -0.31 -19.40 26.25
C ALA A 74 0.18 -19.78 24.84
N GLY A 75 1.14 -20.70 24.73
CA GLY A 75 1.63 -21.17 23.44
C GLY A 75 0.57 -21.91 22.62
N TRP A 76 -0.32 -22.67 23.26
CA TRP A 76 -1.46 -23.32 22.59
C TRP A 76 -2.45 -22.32 22.03
N LEU A 77 -2.81 -21.30 22.81
CA LEU A 77 -3.72 -20.24 22.38
C LEU A 77 -3.14 -19.48 21.17
N VAL A 78 -1.86 -19.14 21.20
CA VAL A 78 -1.19 -18.44 20.10
C VAL A 78 -1.11 -19.32 18.85
N GLU A 79 -0.64 -20.57 18.96
CA GLU A 79 -0.44 -21.44 17.80
C GLU A 79 -1.75 -21.86 17.12
N ARG A 80 -2.79 -22.15 17.92
CA ARG A 80 -4.08 -22.64 17.39
C ARG A 80 -5.02 -21.51 17.02
N VAL A 81 -5.06 -20.44 17.82
CA VAL A 81 -6.07 -19.41 17.65
C VAL A 81 -5.53 -18.23 16.87
N ALA A 82 -4.38 -17.61 17.17
CA ALA A 82 -3.89 -16.44 16.41
C ALA A 82 -2.35 -16.35 16.39
N PRO A 83 -1.67 -16.99 15.41
CA PRO A 83 -0.21 -17.01 15.34
C PRO A 83 0.44 -15.63 15.23
N GLU A 84 -0.30 -14.63 14.74
CA GLU A 84 0.14 -13.25 14.57
C GLU A 84 0.42 -12.55 15.91
N THR A 85 -0.04 -13.13 17.02
CA THR A 85 0.16 -12.62 18.39
C THR A 85 1.48 -13.02 19.03
N SER A 86 2.31 -13.82 18.35
CA SER A 86 3.63 -14.21 18.85
C SER A 86 4.57 -13.01 19.02
N GLY A 87 5.39 -13.03 20.09
CA GLY A 87 6.40 -12.01 20.38
C GLY A 87 5.82 -10.65 20.85
N SER A 88 6.52 -9.57 20.53
CA SER A 88 6.16 -8.21 21.00
C SER A 88 4.84 -7.72 20.43
N GLY A 89 4.64 -7.83 19.11
CA GLY A 89 3.49 -7.26 18.41
C GLY A 89 3.78 -5.95 17.69
N ILE A 90 4.80 -5.19 18.13
CA ILE A 90 5.25 -3.97 17.46
C ILE A 90 5.72 -4.24 16.02
N PRO A 91 6.54 -5.27 15.73
CA PRO A 91 6.88 -5.65 14.36
C PRO A 91 5.64 -5.83 13.48
N GLN A 92 4.64 -6.56 13.96
CA GLN A 92 3.42 -6.84 13.22
C GLN A 92 2.62 -5.57 12.93
N VAL A 93 2.52 -4.65 13.89
CA VAL A 93 1.88 -3.34 13.68
C VAL A 93 2.65 -2.55 12.62
N LYS A 94 3.98 -2.46 12.72
CA LYS A 94 4.84 -1.77 11.75
C LYS A 94 4.68 -2.33 10.34
N ALA A 95 4.63 -3.66 10.22
CA ALA A 95 4.39 -4.34 8.95
C ALA A 95 3.00 -4.01 8.36
N VAL A 96 1.93 -3.97 9.17
CA VAL A 96 0.60 -3.54 8.69
C VAL A 96 0.60 -2.08 8.22
N LEU A 97 1.27 -1.19 8.96
CA LEU A 97 1.40 0.22 8.56
C LEU A 97 2.20 0.37 7.25
N ALA A 98 3.13 -0.56 6.99
CA ALA A 98 3.84 -0.68 5.72
C ALA A 98 3.07 -1.51 4.65
N ASN A 99 1.74 -1.66 4.80
CA ASN A 99 0.85 -2.37 3.86
C ASN A 99 1.16 -3.87 3.66
N VAL A 100 1.83 -4.52 4.62
CA VAL A 100 1.99 -5.97 4.63
C VAL A 100 0.68 -6.60 5.14
N PRO A 101 0.11 -7.63 4.46
CA PRO A 101 -1.20 -8.18 4.78
C PRO A 101 -1.16 -9.10 6.01
N ILE A 102 -0.96 -8.52 7.19
CA ILE A 102 -1.06 -9.20 8.48
C ILE A 102 -2.41 -8.86 9.13
N ALA A 103 -3.07 -9.85 9.72
CA ALA A 103 -4.34 -9.65 10.39
C ALA A 103 -4.15 -8.82 11.67
N LEU A 104 -4.93 -7.74 11.79
CA LEU A 104 -5.17 -6.99 13.03
C LEU A 104 -6.68 -6.84 13.17
N ASP A 105 -7.30 -7.75 13.92
CA ASP A 105 -8.73 -7.83 14.19
C ASP A 105 -9.01 -8.14 15.67
N LEU A 106 -10.29 -8.23 16.04
CA LEU A 106 -10.68 -8.51 17.42
C LEU A 106 -10.16 -9.86 17.95
N ARG A 107 -9.99 -10.86 17.08
CA ARG A 107 -9.43 -12.16 17.47
C ARG A 107 -7.97 -12.01 17.90
N VAL A 108 -7.17 -11.28 17.13
CA VAL A 108 -5.78 -10.96 17.49
C VAL A 108 -5.73 -10.18 18.83
N ALA A 109 -6.62 -9.20 19.02
CA ALA A 109 -6.73 -8.46 20.27
C ALA A 109 -7.00 -9.39 21.48
N LEU A 110 -8.02 -10.24 21.41
CA LEU A 110 -8.40 -11.14 22.51
C LEU A 110 -7.31 -12.17 22.82
N VAL A 111 -6.71 -12.78 21.79
CA VAL A 111 -5.63 -13.74 22.00
C VAL A 111 -4.38 -13.07 22.58
N LYS A 112 -4.05 -11.84 22.14
CA LYS A 112 -2.92 -11.09 22.69
C LYS A 112 -3.16 -10.71 24.16
N LEU A 113 -4.38 -10.35 24.52
CA LEU A 113 -4.78 -10.06 25.90
C LEU A 113 -4.62 -11.29 26.79
N VAL A 114 -5.29 -12.40 26.47
CA VAL A 114 -5.28 -13.61 27.32
C VAL A 114 -3.90 -14.28 27.32
N GLY A 115 -3.27 -14.42 26.14
CA GLY A 115 -1.93 -14.97 26.02
C GLY A 115 -0.88 -14.13 26.74
N GLY A 116 -1.02 -12.80 26.72
CA GLY A 116 -0.17 -11.87 27.47
C GLY A 116 -0.36 -12.00 28.99
N ILE A 117 -1.61 -12.13 29.47
CA ILE A 117 -1.90 -12.36 30.90
C ILE A 117 -1.23 -13.65 31.38
N LEU A 118 -1.42 -14.76 30.67
CA LEU A 118 -0.84 -16.06 31.02
C LEU A 118 0.69 -16.02 30.98
N ALA A 119 1.27 -15.47 29.92
CA ALA A 119 2.72 -15.42 29.75
C ALA A 119 3.39 -14.56 30.82
N LEU A 120 2.97 -13.30 30.96
CA LEU A 120 3.62 -12.32 31.82
C LEU A 120 3.27 -12.56 33.29
N GLY A 121 2.01 -12.91 33.59
CA GLY A 121 1.57 -13.20 34.96
C GLY A 121 2.21 -14.48 35.54
N SER A 122 2.60 -15.44 34.68
CA SER A 122 3.35 -16.63 35.10
C SER A 122 4.80 -16.34 35.51
N GLY A 123 5.30 -15.12 35.29
CA GLY A 123 6.63 -14.68 35.71
C GLY A 123 7.71 -14.73 34.63
N LEU A 124 7.36 -14.93 33.36
CA LEU A 124 8.31 -14.74 32.26
C LEU A 124 8.83 -13.29 32.25
N ALA A 125 10.15 -13.13 32.11
CA ALA A 125 10.83 -11.83 32.18
C ALA A 125 10.63 -11.00 30.88
N LEU A 126 9.38 -10.68 30.57
CA LEU A 126 8.96 -9.87 29.43
C LEU A 126 8.04 -8.73 29.90
N GLY A 127 7.83 -7.75 29.03
CA GLY A 127 6.96 -6.60 29.27
C GLY A 127 5.56 -6.75 28.67
N ARG A 128 4.59 -6.02 29.22
CA ARG A 128 3.22 -5.93 28.67
C ARG A 128 3.06 -4.85 27.60
N GLU A 129 4.04 -3.98 27.46
CA GLU A 129 3.96 -2.71 26.73
C GLU A 129 3.85 -2.97 25.22
N GLY A 130 4.71 -3.84 24.66
CA GLY A 130 4.59 -4.30 23.27
C GLY A 130 3.24 -4.96 22.99
N PRO A 131 2.80 -5.94 23.80
CA PRO A 131 1.47 -6.52 23.69
C PRO A 131 0.33 -5.51 23.76
N THR A 132 0.45 -4.48 24.61
CA THR A 132 -0.53 -3.40 24.71
C THR A 132 -0.61 -2.60 23.39
N VAL A 133 0.54 -2.31 22.77
CA VAL A 133 0.57 -1.63 21.46
C VAL A 133 -0.16 -2.44 20.40
N GLN A 134 0.10 -3.75 20.28
CA GLN A 134 -0.57 -4.60 19.28
C GLN A 134 -2.05 -4.79 19.60
N LEU A 135 -2.41 -4.98 20.86
CA LEU A 135 -3.79 -5.06 21.33
C LEU A 135 -4.58 -3.82 20.90
N SER A 136 -4.05 -2.63 21.19
CA SER A 136 -4.70 -1.36 20.86
C SER A 136 -4.75 -1.10 19.35
N ALA A 137 -3.69 -1.45 18.60
CA ALA A 137 -3.70 -1.39 17.14
C ALA A 137 -4.76 -2.32 16.51
N ALA A 138 -4.94 -3.52 17.07
CA ALA A 138 -5.95 -4.47 16.62
C ALA A 138 -7.37 -3.99 16.93
N LEU A 139 -7.59 -3.43 18.12
CA LEU A 139 -8.87 -2.81 18.50
C LEU A 139 -9.19 -1.60 17.61
N ALA A 140 -8.21 -0.74 17.34
CA ALA A 140 -8.35 0.40 16.43
C ALA A 140 -8.66 -0.06 14.98
N SER A 141 -7.95 -1.08 14.49
CA SER A 141 -8.19 -1.67 13.15
C SER A 141 -9.57 -2.31 13.02
N GLN A 142 -10.09 -2.90 14.10
CA GLN A 142 -11.44 -3.44 14.12
C GLN A 142 -12.48 -2.32 14.11
N LEU A 143 -12.32 -1.32 14.97
CA LEU A 143 -13.22 -0.17 15.06
C LEU A 143 -13.28 0.62 13.75
N SER A 144 -12.13 0.81 13.10
CA SER A 144 -12.06 1.52 11.81
C SER A 144 -12.81 0.82 10.69
N ARG A 145 -13.14 -0.48 10.81
CA ARG A 145 -13.96 -1.19 9.81
C ARG A 145 -15.45 -0.88 9.94
N TRP A 146 -15.89 -0.40 11.09
CA TRP A 146 -17.29 -0.01 11.32
C TRP A 146 -17.62 1.35 10.67
N PHE A 147 -16.58 2.12 10.31
CA PHE A 147 -16.72 3.41 9.63
C PHE A 147 -16.13 3.35 8.22
N PRO A 148 -16.81 3.86 7.18
CA PRO A 148 -16.27 3.90 5.82
C PRO A 148 -15.15 4.95 5.73
N THR A 149 -13.90 4.50 5.86
CA THR A 149 -12.72 5.37 5.87
C THR A 149 -11.74 5.00 4.75
N SER A 150 -10.93 5.97 4.30
CA SER A 150 -9.89 5.71 3.30
C SER A 150 -8.76 4.83 3.89
N PRO A 151 -8.00 4.10 3.05
CA PRO A 151 -6.87 3.29 3.52
C PRO A 151 -5.83 4.07 4.34
N ASP A 152 -5.51 5.29 3.92
CA ASP A 152 -4.54 6.15 4.62
C ASP A 152 -5.06 6.61 5.98
N HIS A 153 -6.33 7.00 6.05
CA HIS A 153 -7.00 7.36 7.31
C HIS A 153 -7.03 6.17 8.26
N ARG A 154 -7.37 4.98 7.75
CA ARG A 154 -7.35 3.74 8.53
C ARG A 154 -5.96 3.42 9.07
N ARG A 155 -4.91 3.60 8.25
CA ARG A 155 -3.52 3.43 8.68
C ARG A 155 -3.17 4.38 9.84
N GLN A 156 -3.57 5.64 9.74
CA GLN A 156 -3.35 6.65 10.79
C GLN A 156 -4.11 6.32 12.08
N LEU A 157 -5.36 5.87 11.99
CA LEU A 157 -6.14 5.43 13.16
C LEU A 157 -5.51 4.22 13.85
N ILE A 158 -4.98 3.25 13.10
CA ILE A 158 -4.28 2.08 13.66
C ILE A 158 -3.02 2.55 14.39
N ALA A 159 -2.25 3.46 13.80
CA ALA A 159 -1.07 4.02 14.44
C ALA A 159 -1.42 4.86 15.69
N ALA A 160 -2.48 5.66 15.63
CA ALA A 160 -2.99 6.42 16.78
C ALA A 160 -3.43 5.48 17.92
N GLY A 161 -4.10 4.36 17.61
CA GLY A 161 -4.44 3.32 18.58
C GLY A 161 -3.21 2.64 19.18
N ALA A 162 -2.20 2.34 18.35
CA ALA A 162 -0.91 1.82 18.82
C ALA A 162 -0.22 2.78 19.80
N GLY A 163 -0.18 4.08 19.47
CA GLY A 163 0.33 5.15 20.33
C GLY A 163 -0.48 5.31 21.62
N ALA A 164 -1.81 5.23 21.53
CA ALA A 164 -2.69 5.23 22.70
C ALA A 164 -2.49 4.03 23.61
N GLY A 165 -2.23 2.85 23.06
CA GLY A 165 -1.81 1.67 23.82
C GLY A 165 -0.51 1.89 24.58
N LEU A 166 0.51 2.46 23.92
CA LEU A 166 1.78 2.79 24.58
C LEU A 166 1.59 3.82 25.70
N ALA A 167 0.85 4.90 25.41
CA ALA A 167 0.54 5.95 26.37
C ALA A 167 -0.22 5.40 27.57
N ALA A 168 -1.24 4.56 27.35
CA ALA A 168 -1.98 3.91 28.43
C ALA A 168 -1.11 2.91 29.22
N ALA A 169 -0.13 2.27 28.57
CA ALA A 169 0.75 1.32 29.22
C ALA A 169 1.70 1.98 30.22
N PHE A 170 2.20 3.17 29.88
CA PHE A 170 3.21 3.87 30.64
C PHE A 170 2.73 5.12 31.38
N ASN A 171 1.49 5.54 31.14
CA ASN A 171 0.96 6.83 31.59
C ASN A 171 1.70 8.04 30.97
N THR A 172 2.16 7.89 29.73
CA THR A 172 3.05 8.85 29.03
C THR A 172 2.45 9.25 27.67
N PRO A 173 1.55 10.25 27.61
CA PRO A 173 0.86 10.63 26.39
C PRO A 173 1.80 11.21 25.32
N ILE A 174 2.77 12.04 25.68
CA ILE A 174 3.70 12.64 24.69
C ILE A 174 4.60 11.54 24.13
N ALA A 175 5.08 10.61 24.96
CA ALA A 175 5.83 9.46 24.48
C ALA A 175 5.04 8.58 23.49
N GLY A 176 3.72 8.41 23.72
CA GLY A 176 2.84 7.69 22.80
C GLY A 176 2.79 8.32 21.40
N VAL A 177 2.73 9.65 21.33
CA VAL A 177 2.75 10.41 20.07
C VAL A 177 4.10 10.30 19.38
N LEU A 178 5.20 10.49 20.12
CA LEU A 178 6.54 10.42 19.57
C LEU A 178 6.88 9.01 19.10
N PHE A 179 6.39 7.97 19.76
CA PHE A 179 6.54 6.61 19.28
C PHE A 179 5.88 6.37 17.91
N VAL A 180 4.70 6.95 17.69
CA VAL A 180 4.04 6.89 16.39
C VAL A 180 4.89 7.54 15.31
N VAL A 181 5.46 8.71 15.61
CA VAL A 181 6.22 9.51 14.66
C VAL A 181 7.63 8.97 14.44
N GLU A 182 8.31 8.47 15.47
CA GLU A 182 9.72 8.06 15.41
C GLU A 182 9.86 6.58 15.00
N GLU A 183 8.99 5.70 15.49
CA GLU A 183 9.11 4.24 15.30
C GLU A 183 8.07 3.63 14.34
N LEU A 184 6.81 4.09 14.34
CA LEU A 184 5.74 3.41 13.58
C LEU A 184 5.52 3.94 12.16
N LEU A 185 5.22 5.23 12.00
CA LEU A 185 4.83 5.82 10.72
C LEU A 185 5.94 6.65 10.05
N GLN A 186 6.83 7.27 10.82
CA GLN A 186 7.84 8.20 10.28
C GLN A 186 7.20 9.33 9.43
N ASP A 187 5.97 9.70 9.77
CA ASP A 187 5.18 10.75 9.12
C ASP A 187 4.88 11.89 10.11
N PHE A 188 5.19 13.11 9.70
CA PHE A 188 4.96 14.35 10.47
C PHE A 188 3.72 15.12 9.99
N SER A 189 2.83 14.51 9.20
CA SER A 189 1.63 15.19 8.73
C SER A 189 0.74 15.65 9.91
N GLY A 190 0.20 16.88 9.81
CA GLY A 190 -0.59 17.47 10.90
C GLY A 190 -1.85 16.68 11.27
N PHE A 191 -2.34 15.84 10.36
CA PHE A 191 -3.48 14.96 10.61
C PHE A 191 -3.11 13.69 11.39
N THR A 192 -2.00 13.02 11.03
CA THR A 192 -1.43 11.91 11.80
C THR A 192 -1.11 12.35 13.23
N LEU A 193 -0.47 13.51 13.38
CA LEU A 193 -0.11 14.07 14.68
C LEU A 193 -1.34 14.40 15.52
N GLY A 194 -2.35 15.06 14.96
CA GLY A 194 -3.56 15.45 15.69
C GLY A 194 -4.36 14.25 16.24
N THR A 195 -4.55 13.20 15.43
CA THR A 195 -5.25 11.99 15.85
C THR A 195 -4.46 11.18 16.87
N ALA A 196 -3.14 11.07 16.70
CA ALA A 196 -2.25 10.41 17.66
C ALA A 196 -2.21 11.13 19.02
N ILE A 197 -2.15 12.48 19.04
CA ILE A 197 -2.19 13.29 20.26
C ILE A 197 -3.49 13.00 21.03
N LEU A 198 -4.63 13.13 20.37
CA LEU A 198 -5.93 13.00 21.02
C LEU A 198 -6.15 11.59 21.56
N ALA A 199 -5.86 10.56 20.76
CA ALA A 199 -5.99 9.17 21.18
C ALA A 199 -5.03 8.82 22.33
N SER A 200 -3.77 9.28 22.26
CA SER A 200 -2.76 9.03 23.30
C SER A 200 -3.08 9.73 24.62
N PHE A 201 -3.55 10.98 24.55
CA PHE A 201 -4.01 11.72 25.72
C PHE A 201 -5.18 11.01 26.41
N ILE A 202 -6.21 10.64 25.67
CA ILE A 202 -7.38 9.93 26.23
C ILE A 202 -6.96 8.55 26.75
N GLY A 203 -6.10 7.85 26.02
CA GLY A 203 -5.52 6.57 26.43
C GLY A 203 -4.85 6.65 27.81
N ALA A 204 -3.96 7.62 27.99
CA ALA A 204 -3.27 7.86 29.25
C ALA A 204 -4.23 8.29 30.37
N VAL A 205 -5.11 9.27 30.12
CA VAL A 205 -6.04 9.79 31.13
C VAL A 205 -7.01 8.71 31.62
N VAL A 206 -7.64 7.96 30.71
CA VAL A 206 -8.57 6.88 31.09
C VAL A 206 -7.84 5.78 31.86
N SER A 207 -6.65 5.37 31.40
CA SER A 207 -5.82 4.40 32.12
C SER A 207 -5.51 4.88 33.55
N ARG A 208 -5.15 6.16 33.71
CA ARG A 208 -4.87 6.78 35.00
C ARG A 208 -6.08 6.83 35.94
N LEU A 209 -7.28 7.10 35.40
CA LEU A 209 -8.53 7.12 36.17
C LEU A 209 -8.95 5.73 36.64
N LEU A 210 -8.77 4.70 35.80
CA LEU A 210 -9.20 3.32 36.07
C LEU A 210 -8.19 2.48 36.87
N GLY A 211 -7.29 3.11 37.62
CA GLY A 211 -6.33 2.39 38.47
C GLY A 211 -4.96 2.13 37.81
N GLY A 212 -4.59 2.88 36.78
CA GLY A 212 -3.25 2.88 36.19
C GLY A 212 -2.10 3.30 37.14
N ARG A 213 -2.41 3.75 38.37
CA ARG A 213 -1.55 4.47 39.32
C ARG A 213 -0.46 3.66 40.06
N SER A 214 0.09 2.59 39.50
CA SER A 214 1.05 1.76 40.26
C SER A 214 2.47 2.30 40.35
N LEU A 215 2.88 3.26 39.48
CA LEU A 215 4.22 3.89 39.55
C LEU A 215 4.18 5.34 40.06
N ASP A 216 3.17 6.13 39.69
CA ASP A 216 3.06 7.56 40.07
C ASP A 216 3.06 7.80 41.59
N LEU A 217 2.36 6.96 42.36
CA LEU A 217 2.16 7.21 43.80
C LEU A 217 3.41 6.93 44.63
N ASN A 218 4.24 5.94 44.25
CA ASN A 218 5.46 5.62 44.99
C ASN A 218 6.64 6.52 44.58
N LEU A 219 6.79 6.87 43.28
CA LEU A 219 7.82 7.83 42.85
C LEU A 219 7.60 9.24 43.43
N ALA A 220 6.34 9.70 43.51
CA ALA A 220 6.02 11.00 44.10
C ALA A 220 6.28 11.03 45.62
N LEU A 221 6.16 9.88 46.32
CA LEU A 221 6.49 9.74 47.73
C LEU A 221 8.01 9.59 48.00
N THR A 222 8.81 9.24 46.98
CA THR A 222 10.29 9.09 47.05
C THR A 222 11.02 10.20 46.30
N ALA A 223 10.48 11.42 46.24
CA ALA A 223 11.12 12.61 45.68
C ALA A 223 12.42 13.01 46.43
N SER A 224 13.44 12.15 46.38
CA SER A 224 14.83 12.55 46.43
C SER A 224 15.06 13.33 45.13
N LYS A 225 15.24 14.65 45.25
CA LYS A 225 15.46 15.55 44.13
C LYS A 225 16.62 15.00 43.31
N THR A 226 16.39 14.65 42.04
CA THR A 226 17.48 14.26 41.18
C THR A 226 18.39 15.47 40.99
N ASN A 227 19.69 15.23 41.04
CA ASN A 227 20.71 16.27 40.89
C ASN A 227 21.58 15.92 39.69
N PHE A 228 22.06 16.97 39.02
CA PHE A 228 22.96 16.89 37.89
C PHE A 228 24.09 17.90 38.08
N PHE A 229 25.32 17.41 38.09
CA PHE A 229 26.52 18.24 38.12
C PHE A 229 27.33 18.08 36.85
N VAL A 230 28.13 19.09 36.51
CA VAL A 230 29.01 19.07 35.32
C VAL A 230 30.02 17.91 35.40
N GLN A 231 30.44 17.54 36.61
CA GLN A 231 31.37 16.44 36.88
C GLN A 231 30.79 15.06 36.54
N ASP A 232 29.47 14.94 36.48
CA ASP A 232 28.77 13.69 36.16
C ASP A 232 28.80 13.38 34.64
N ILE A 233 29.04 14.40 33.79
CA ILE A 233 28.97 14.29 32.33
C ILE A 233 29.84 13.14 31.77
N PRO A 234 31.13 12.99 32.16
CA PRO A 234 31.95 11.86 31.70
C PRO A 234 31.35 10.50 32.05
N PHE A 235 30.72 10.37 33.23
CA PHE A 235 30.11 9.12 33.66
C PHE A 235 28.81 8.83 32.89
N TYR A 236 28.03 9.84 32.52
CA TYR A 236 26.88 9.67 31.61
C TYR A 236 27.32 9.26 30.19
N LEU A 237 28.46 9.77 29.70
CA LEU A 237 29.04 9.30 28.43
C LEU A 237 29.47 7.83 28.53
N VAL A 238 30.13 7.43 29.63
CA VAL A 238 30.50 6.04 29.89
C VAL A 238 29.26 5.16 29.99
N LEU A 239 28.24 5.58 30.73
CA LEU A 239 26.96 4.88 30.82
C LEU A 239 26.34 4.67 29.44
N GLY A 240 26.30 5.71 28.61
CA GLY A 240 25.79 5.60 27.24
C GLY A 240 26.62 4.66 26.36
N ILE A 241 27.95 4.70 26.45
CA ILE A 241 28.82 3.75 25.72
C ILE A 241 28.54 2.31 26.16
N LEU A 242 28.49 2.05 27.47
CA LEU A 242 28.20 0.72 28.02
C LEU A 242 26.80 0.25 27.63
N ALA A 243 25.79 1.12 27.74
CA ALA A 243 24.42 0.83 27.33
C ALA A 243 24.34 0.51 25.83
N GLY A 244 25.09 1.25 25.00
CA GLY A 244 25.16 1.02 23.56
C GLY A 244 25.80 -0.33 23.22
N LEU A 245 26.92 -0.68 23.85
CA LEU A 245 27.62 -1.96 23.68
C LEU A 245 26.75 -3.15 24.14
N LEU A 246 26.24 -3.08 25.37
CA LEU A 246 25.46 -4.16 25.98
C LEU A 246 24.06 -4.28 25.34
N GLY A 247 23.45 -3.18 24.90
CA GLY A 247 22.22 -3.21 24.12
C GLY A 247 22.39 -3.80 22.73
N ALA A 248 23.53 -3.52 22.06
CA ALA A 248 23.86 -4.19 20.80
C ALA A 248 24.08 -5.71 20.99
N LEU A 249 24.75 -6.11 22.08
CA LEU A 249 24.89 -7.51 22.48
C LEU A 249 23.53 -8.15 22.76
N PHE A 250 22.65 -7.45 23.48
CA PHE A 250 21.29 -7.89 23.77
C PHE A 250 20.49 -8.13 22.50
N ASN A 251 20.52 -7.20 21.54
CA ASN A 251 19.84 -7.36 20.25
C ASN A 251 20.32 -8.61 19.49
N ARG A 252 21.65 -8.82 19.42
CA ARG A 252 22.22 -10.05 18.82
C ARG A 252 21.80 -11.30 19.59
N GLY A 253 21.76 -11.21 20.92
CA GLY A 253 21.32 -12.26 21.82
C GLY A 253 19.87 -12.69 21.58
N ILE A 254 18.96 -11.73 21.40
CA ILE A 254 17.55 -11.97 21.09
C ILE A 254 17.40 -12.74 19.77
N ILE A 255 18.05 -12.28 18.70
CA ILE A 255 18.00 -12.96 17.38
C ILE A 255 18.65 -14.35 17.43
N SER A 256 19.75 -14.49 18.16
CA SER A 256 20.43 -15.78 18.36
C SER A 256 19.53 -16.75 19.14
N SER A 257 18.88 -16.29 20.21
CA SER A 257 17.95 -17.08 21.00
C SER A 257 16.78 -17.59 20.14
N LEU A 258 16.14 -16.72 19.36
CA LEU A 258 15.10 -17.12 18.40
C LEU A 258 15.58 -18.19 17.41
N THR A 259 16.82 -18.07 16.94
CA THR A 259 17.44 -19.03 16.02
C THR A 259 17.71 -20.38 16.70
N VAL A 260 18.19 -20.39 17.94
CA VAL A 260 18.41 -21.61 18.74
C VAL A 260 17.10 -22.33 18.99
N TYR A 261 16.05 -21.62 19.42
CA TYR A 261 14.73 -22.22 19.62
C TYR A 261 14.17 -22.82 18.32
N ARG A 262 14.32 -22.14 17.18
CA ARG A 262 13.85 -22.64 15.88
C ARG A 262 14.65 -23.85 15.38
N ARG A 263 15.96 -23.90 15.61
CA ARG A 263 16.86 -24.95 15.08
C ARG A 263 16.96 -26.18 15.98
N SER A 264 17.08 -25.98 17.29
CA SER A 264 17.38 -27.04 18.26
C SER A 264 16.12 -27.66 18.88
N LEU A 265 15.04 -26.90 19.04
CA LEU A 265 13.79 -27.37 19.64
C LEU A 265 12.70 -27.48 18.58
N ARG A 266 12.62 -28.65 17.91
CA ARG A 266 11.59 -28.97 16.89
C ARG A 266 10.17 -29.16 17.45
N PHE A 267 9.94 -28.81 18.71
CA PHE A 267 8.64 -28.92 19.35
C PHE A 267 7.71 -27.78 18.93
N GLY A 268 6.39 -28.02 19.02
CA GLY A 268 5.36 -26.99 18.80
C GLY A 268 5.54 -25.78 19.73
N LEU A 269 4.90 -24.66 19.39
CA LEU A 269 4.97 -23.44 20.21
C LEU A 269 4.60 -23.65 21.70
N PRO A 270 3.55 -24.45 22.07
CA PRO A 270 3.19 -24.71 23.46
C PRO A 270 4.37 -25.24 24.28
N ALA A 271 5.04 -26.26 23.78
CA ALA A 271 6.14 -26.92 24.48
C ALA A 271 7.35 -25.98 24.63
N ARG A 272 7.65 -25.17 23.61
CA ARG A 272 8.75 -24.18 23.69
C ARG A 272 8.49 -23.12 24.74
N VAL A 273 7.26 -22.59 24.79
CA VAL A 273 6.86 -21.58 25.77
C VAL A 273 6.79 -22.18 27.18
N GLY A 274 6.20 -23.37 27.33
CA GLY A 274 6.17 -24.10 28.59
C GLY A 274 7.56 -24.40 29.16
N LEU A 275 8.49 -24.85 28.31
CA LEU A 275 9.89 -25.07 28.71
C LEU A 275 10.57 -23.77 29.13
N ALA A 276 10.35 -22.67 28.40
CA ALA A 276 10.90 -21.36 28.78
C ALA A 276 10.34 -20.88 30.13
N GLY A 277 9.06 -21.13 30.40
CA GLY A 277 8.40 -20.87 31.68
C GLY A 277 8.98 -21.71 32.82
N LEU A 278 9.19 -23.01 32.59
CA LEU A 278 9.83 -23.92 33.53
C LEU A 278 11.24 -23.43 33.90
N VAL A 279 12.09 -23.18 32.89
CA VAL A 279 13.48 -22.74 33.09
C VAL A 279 13.53 -21.39 33.81
N SER A 280 12.68 -20.44 33.39
CA SER A 280 12.59 -19.13 34.05
C SER A 280 12.15 -19.26 35.50
N GLY A 281 11.16 -20.11 35.79
CA GLY A 281 10.70 -20.39 37.14
C GLY A 281 11.78 -21.01 38.03
N VAL A 282 12.61 -21.91 37.49
CA VAL A 282 13.73 -22.52 38.24
C VAL A 282 14.77 -21.47 38.58
N ILE A 283 15.18 -20.66 37.59
CA ILE A 283 16.18 -19.59 37.81
C ILE A 283 15.65 -18.59 38.84
N VAL A 284 14.40 -18.13 38.73
CA VAL A 284 13.81 -17.18 39.67
C VAL A 284 13.65 -17.78 41.08
N ALA A 285 13.40 -19.10 41.19
CA ALA A 285 13.35 -19.76 42.49
C ALA A 285 14.70 -19.78 43.24
N LEU A 286 15.82 -19.75 42.50
CA LEU A 286 17.18 -19.67 43.05
C LEU A 286 17.62 -18.24 43.39
N LEU A 287 16.94 -17.23 42.83
CA LEU A 287 17.24 -15.82 43.07
C LEU A 287 16.60 -15.29 44.37
N PRO A 288 17.09 -14.16 44.90
CA PRO A 288 16.50 -13.53 46.08
C PRO A 288 15.01 -13.20 45.91
N LEU A 289 14.27 -13.12 47.01
CA LEU A 289 12.82 -12.87 47.04
C LEU A 289 12.39 -11.65 46.21
N ALA A 290 13.23 -10.60 46.16
CA ALA A 290 12.99 -9.39 45.36
C ALA A 290 12.81 -9.65 43.85
N PHE A 291 13.32 -10.78 43.33
CA PHE A 291 13.28 -11.14 41.91
C PHE A 291 12.01 -11.91 41.54
N ARG A 292 11.23 -12.36 42.53
CA ARG A 292 9.97 -13.04 42.26
C ARG A 292 8.93 -12.09 41.68
N ASP A 293 9.02 -10.80 41.99
CA ASP A 293 8.19 -9.77 41.38
C ASP A 293 9.02 -8.83 40.48
N ASN A 294 8.72 -8.83 39.18
CA ASN A 294 9.43 -8.02 38.20
C ASN A 294 9.15 -6.51 38.39
N THR A 295 7.97 -6.15 38.92
CA THR A 295 7.65 -4.74 39.22
C THR A 295 8.43 -4.24 40.43
N GLY A 296 8.43 -5.00 41.53
CA GLY A 296 9.21 -4.68 42.73
C GLY A 296 10.72 -4.57 42.47
N LEU A 297 11.30 -5.45 41.64
CA LEU A 297 12.73 -5.38 41.31
C LEU A 297 13.12 -4.04 40.66
N ARG A 298 12.30 -3.54 39.71
CA ARG A 298 12.54 -2.25 39.06
C ARG A 298 12.37 -1.09 40.05
N GLU A 299 11.41 -1.18 40.96
CA GLU A 299 11.18 -0.16 41.98
C GLU A 299 12.38 -0.04 42.92
N ILE A 300 12.92 -1.15 43.45
CA ILE A 300 14.09 -1.17 44.34
C ILE A 300 15.34 -0.55 43.69
N LEU A 301 15.51 -0.72 42.37
CA LEU A 301 16.61 -0.10 41.62
C LEU A 301 16.44 1.41 41.47
N ILE A 302 15.20 1.91 41.37
CA ILE A 302 14.90 3.33 41.18
C ILE A 302 14.80 4.08 42.52
N THR A 303 14.37 3.42 43.61
CA THR A 303 14.38 4.01 44.96
C THR A 303 15.79 4.14 45.53
N GLY A 304 16.77 3.49 44.92
CA GLY A 304 18.17 3.56 45.30
C GLY A 304 18.53 2.71 46.53
N GLU A 305 17.64 1.81 46.94
CA GLU A 305 17.82 0.92 48.10
C GLU A 305 18.59 -0.37 47.76
N ALA A 306 18.88 -0.60 46.47
CA ALA A 306 19.58 -1.80 46.02
C ALA A 306 21.07 -1.80 46.43
N SER A 307 21.62 -2.96 46.82
CA SER A 307 23.08 -3.10 46.88
C SER A 307 23.68 -3.28 45.48
N TRP A 308 24.97 -2.99 45.31
CA TRP A 308 25.67 -3.24 44.04
C TRP A 308 25.54 -4.69 43.57
N SER A 309 25.52 -5.64 44.51
CA SER A 309 25.35 -7.07 44.23
C SER A 309 23.97 -7.40 43.67
N ILE A 310 22.91 -6.81 44.24
CA ILE A 310 21.53 -6.98 43.76
C ILE A 310 21.39 -6.37 42.36
N ALA A 311 21.96 -5.19 42.12
CA ALA A 311 21.92 -4.55 40.81
C ALA A 311 22.67 -5.36 39.74
N ALA A 312 23.84 -5.91 40.07
CA ALA A 312 24.58 -6.79 39.15
C ALA A 312 23.80 -8.08 38.84
N ILE A 313 23.28 -8.75 39.86
CA ILE A 313 22.46 -9.96 39.67
C ILE A 313 21.21 -9.63 38.85
N ALA A 314 20.52 -8.50 39.14
CA ALA A 314 19.39 -8.00 38.36
C ALA A 314 19.72 -7.82 36.88
N PHE A 315 20.87 -7.20 36.58
CA PHE A 315 21.31 -7.03 35.20
C PHE A 315 21.50 -8.39 34.50
N PHE A 316 22.33 -9.27 35.06
CA PHE A 316 22.66 -10.54 34.41
C PHE A 316 21.48 -11.52 34.34
N SER A 317 20.72 -11.66 35.43
CA SER A 317 19.57 -12.55 35.46
C SER A 317 18.48 -12.07 34.51
N GLN A 318 18.15 -10.77 34.53
CA GLN A 318 17.14 -10.22 33.62
C GLN A 318 17.58 -10.35 32.17
N PHE A 319 18.85 -10.14 31.86
CA PHE A 319 19.39 -10.31 30.52
C PHE A 319 19.13 -11.74 30.04
N ILE A 320 19.60 -12.74 30.79
CA ILE A 320 19.45 -14.17 30.42
C ILE A 320 17.98 -14.59 30.36
N LEU A 321 17.20 -14.27 31.39
CA LEU A 321 15.77 -14.64 31.46
C LEU A 321 14.98 -14.04 30.28
N THR A 322 15.30 -12.81 29.87
CA THR A 322 14.63 -12.18 28.72
C THR A 322 14.99 -12.89 27.41
N LEU A 323 16.25 -13.32 27.22
CA LEU A 323 16.64 -14.12 26.04
C LEU A 323 15.88 -15.45 26.01
N VAL A 324 15.79 -16.16 27.14
CA VAL A 324 15.08 -17.44 27.26
C VAL A 324 13.59 -17.26 26.96
N ALA A 325 12.96 -16.25 27.57
CA ALA A 325 11.54 -15.98 27.42
C ALA A 325 11.19 -15.54 25.99
N TYR A 326 11.90 -14.54 25.43
CA TYR A 326 11.59 -14.00 24.11
C TYR A 326 11.86 -15.01 22.99
N GLY A 327 12.94 -15.80 23.11
CA GLY A 327 13.29 -16.83 22.14
C GLY A 327 12.22 -17.90 21.94
N SER A 328 11.39 -18.14 22.97
CA SER A 328 10.29 -19.11 22.91
C SER A 328 9.17 -18.73 21.92
N GLY A 329 9.05 -17.45 21.56
CA GLY A 329 7.97 -16.92 20.71
C GLY A 329 6.67 -16.59 21.46
N VAL A 330 6.68 -16.60 22.79
CA VAL A 330 5.53 -16.23 23.63
C VAL A 330 5.12 -14.75 23.44
N PRO A 331 3.84 -14.38 23.65
CA PRO A 331 3.45 -12.97 23.67
C PRO A 331 4.13 -12.21 24.81
N GLY A 332 4.95 -11.21 24.45
CA GLY A 332 5.65 -10.39 25.43
C GLY A 332 6.56 -9.35 24.77
N GLY A 333 6.63 -8.18 25.37
CA GLY A 333 7.38 -7.02 24.91
C GLY A 333 8.78 -6.94 25.52
N LEU A 334 9.64 -6.13 24.91
CA LEU A 334 11.03 -5.94 25.34
C LEU A 334 11.27 -4.61 26.06
N PHE A 335 10.26 -3.75 26.12
CA PHE A 335 10.35 -2.42 26.73
C PHE A 335 10.66 -2.49 28.23
N ALA A 336 9.83 -3.19 29.04
CA ALA A 336 10.07 -3.29 30.47
C ALA A 336 11.43 -3.94 30.81
N PRO A 337 11.85 -5.07 30.20
CA PRO A 337 13.19 -5.60 30.39
C PRO A 337 14.31 -4.64 30.03
N ALA A 338 14.19 -3.90 28.91
CA ALA A 338 15.20 -2.92 28.51
C ALA A 338 15.30 -1.76 29.52
N LEU A 339 14.17 -1.29 30.05
CA LEU A 339 14.16 -0.29 31.12
C LEU A 339 14.80 -0.84 32.40
N THR A 340 14.46 -2.05 32.84
CA THR A 340 15.05 -2.66 34.05
C THR A 340 16.56 -2.89 33.90
N LEU A 341 17.01 -3.38 32.74
CA LEU A 341 18.44 -3.55 32.43
C LEU A 341 19.17 -2.20 32.43
N GLY A 342 18.54 -1.18 31.85
CA GLY A 342 19.06 0.19 31.88
C GLY A 342 19.15 0.77 33.29
N ALA A 343 18.12 0.57 34.11
CA ALA A 343 18.11 0.99 35.51
C ALA A 343 19.24 0.32 36.29
N ALA A 344 19.41 -0.99 36.16
CA ALA A 344 20.47 -1.73 36.83
C ALA A 344 21.87 -1.28 36.38
N LEU A 345 22.09 -1.11 35.07
CA LEU A 345 23.37 -0.63 34.53
C LEU A 345 23.68 0.80 34.98
N GLY A 346 22.68 1.69 34.89
CA GLY A 346 22.79 3.07 35.36
C GLY A 346 23.12 3.12 36.85
N TYR A 347 22.41 2.36 37.67
CA TYR A 347 22.64 2.28 39.10
C TYR A 347 24.07 1.81 39.45
N LEU A 348 24.59 0.81 38.73
CA LEU A 348 25.97 0.34 38.90
C LEU A 348 27.01 1.43 38.55
N VAL A 349 26.79 2.16 37.45
CA VAL A 349 27.67 3.28 37.07
C VAL A 349 27.59 4.41 38.10
N GLY A 350 26.39 4.74 38.59
CA GLY A 350 26.19 5.77 39.61
C GLY A 350 26.84 5.42 40.96
N ILE A 351 26.76 4.16 41.41
CA ILE A 351 27.52 3.71 42.58
C ILE A 351 29.02 3.84 42.33
N GLY A 352 29.49 3.45 41.14
CA GLY A 352 30.90 3.57 40.75
C GLY A 352 31.39 5.03 40.80
N GLU A 353 30.61 5.94 40.21
CA GLU A 353 30.85 7.39 40.22
C GLU A 353 30.89 7.94 41.65
N HIS A 354 29.87 7.63 42.46
CA HIS A 354 29.83 8.03 43.86
C HIS A 354 31.04 7.51 44.65
N SER A 355 31.44 6.25 44.45
CA SER A 355 32.60 5.66 45.14
C SER A 355 33.94 6.26 44.74
N LEU A 356 34.06 6.78 43.51
CA LEU A 356 35.29 7.37 42.99
C LEU A 356 35.43 8.86 43.33
N LEU A 357 34.32 9.61 43.31
CA LEU A 357 34.32 11.06 43.55
C LEU A 357 34.24 11.43 45.03
N LEU A 358 33.58 10.63 45.87
CA LEU A 358 33.43 10.91 47.30
C LEU A 358 34.77 10.99 48.07
N PRO A 359 35.76 10.11 47.83
CA PRO A 359 37.09 10.24 48.44
C PRO A 359 37.84 11.52 48.03
N LEU A 360 37.47 12.12 46.89
CA LEU A 360 38.09 13.33 46.34
C LEU A 360 37.40 14.62 46.83
N GLY A 361 36.35 14.52 47.64
CA GLY A 361 35.58 15.67 48.12
C GLY A 361 34.76 16.38 47.03
N ILE A 362 34.56 15.71 45.88
CA ILE A 362 33.82 16.25 44.73
C ILE A 362 32.34 15.89 44.89
N GLN A 363 31.44 16.83 44.59
CA GLN A 363 30.00 16.57 44.60
C GLN A 363 29.66 15.59 43.47
N SER A 364 28.95 14.50 43.80
CA SER A 364 28.53 13.49 42.83
C SER A 364 27.02 13.52 42.62
N GLY A 365 26.58 13.01 41.48
CA GLY A 365 25.18 12.70 41.24
C GLY A 365 24.63 11.66 42.23
N LEU A 366 23.30 11.57 42.30
CA LEU A 366 22.63 10.48 43.01
C LEU A 366 22.61 9.24 42.09
N PRO A 367 22.86 8.02 42.60
CA PRO A 367 22.77 6.79 41.81
C PRO A 367 21.41 6.59 41.12
N ILE A 368 20.34 7.16 41.69
CA ILE A 368 18.99 7.19 41.13
C ILE A 368 18.95 7.97 39.81
N THR A 369 19.63 9.11 39.72
CA THR A 369 19.73 9.91 38.49
C THR A 369 20.37 9.08 37.37
N PHE A 370 21.43 8.32 37.69
CA PHE A 370 22.07 7.42 36.74
C PHE A 370 21.20 6.22 36.37
N ALA A 371 20.46 5.63 37.31
CA ALA A 371 19.50 4.56 37.01
C ALA A 371 18.44 5.03 36.00
N LEU A 372 17.84 6.20 36.22
CA LEU A 372 16.86 6.79 35.32
C LEU A 372 17.46 7.15 33.95
N ALA A 373 18.66 7.74 33.92
CA ALA A 373 19.38 7.98 32.67
C ALA A 373 19.69 6.66 31.91
N GLY A 374 20.08 5.62 32.65
CA GLY A 374 20.38 4.30 32.14
C GLY A 374 19.17 3.60 31.52
N MET A 375 17.98 3.79 32.09
CA MET A 375 16.71 3.32 31.50
C MET A 375 16.54 3.85 30.06
N GLY A 376 16.67 5.16 29.87
CA GLY A 376 16.58 5.80 28.55
C GLY A 376 17.69 5.35 27.61
N ALA A 377 18.93 5.28 28.11
CA ALA A 377 20.10 4.90 27.34
C ALA A 377 20.02 3.47 26.81
N PHE A 378 19.71 2.49 27.66
CA PHE A 378 19.61 1.08 27.25
C PHE A 378 18.38 0.83 26.36
N PHE A 379 17.24 1.45 26.68
CA PHE A 379 16.07 1.40 25.79
C PHE A 379 16.39 1.93 24.40
N THR A 380 17.12 3.05 24.30
CA THR A 380 17.56 3.63 23.03
C THR A 380 18.51 2.70 22.27
N ALA A 381 19.43 2.01 22.96
CA ALA A 381 20.29 1.00 22.34
C ALA A 381 19.53 -0.21 21.79
N VAL A 382 18.37 -0.55 22.37
CA VAL A 382 17.57 -1.69 21.91
C VAL A 382 16.63 -1.26 20.78
N ALA A 383 15.85 -0.21 21.01
CA ALA A 383 14.78 0.22 20.13
C ALA A 383 15.23 1.13 18.98
N ARG A 384 16.34 1.88 19.11
CA ARG A 384 16.77 2.96 18.18
C ARG A 384 15.81 4.15 18.10
N VAL A 385 15.18 4.48 19.23
CA VAL A 385 14.15 5.53 19.34
C VAL A 385 14.53 6.52 20.46
N PRO A 386 15.58 7.35 20.28
CA PRO A 386 16.14 8.19 21.35
C PRO A 386 15.14 9.20 21.92
N ILE A 387 14.34 9.87 21.09
CA ILE A 387 13.45 10.95 21.56
C ILE A 387 12.33 10.34 22.41
N THR A 388 11.71 9.27 21.92
CA THR A 388 10.70 8.51 22.66
C THR A 388 11.28 7.96 23.96
N GLY A 389 12.50 7.41 23.96
CA GLY A 389 13.15 6.89 25.16
C GLY A 389 13.33 7.95 26.25
N ILE A 390 13.83 9.14 25.88
CA ILE A 390 13.98 10.29 26.79
C ILE A 390 12.62 10.69 27.36
N ILE A 391 11.61 10.84 26.51
CA ILE A 391 10.30 11.34 26.91
C ILE A 391 9.52 10.32 27.75
N ILE A 392 9.66 9.01 27.51
CA ILE A 392 9.10 7.97 28.39
C ILE A 392 9.59 8.17 29.82
N VAL A 393 10.91 8.29 30.03
CA VAL A 393 11.48 8.39 31.38
C VAL A 393 11.16 9.77 31.99
N PHE A 394 11.25 10.83 31.21
CA PHE A 394 10.88 12.18 31.65
C PHE A 394 9.41 12.28 32.06
N GLU A 395 8.45 11.78 31.28
CA GLU A 395 7.03 11.85 31.64
C GLU A 395 6.67 10.98 32.85
N MET A 396 7.34 9.83 33.05
CA MET A 396 7.15 9.00 34.24
C MET A 396 7.65 9.65 35.53
N THR A 397 8.70 10.47 35.43
CA THR A 397 9.38 11.07 36.60
C THR A 397 8.95 12.52 36.84
N THR A 398 8.52 13.22 35.80
CA THR A 398 8.15 14.64 35.79
C THR A 398 9.26 15.56 36.31
N ASP A 399 10.52 15.14 36.23
CA ASP A 399 11.69 15.89 36.70
C ASP A 399 12.53 16.42 35.53
N PHE A 400 12.61 17.75 35.42
CA PHE A 400 13.37 18.42 34.38
C PHE A 400 14.89 18.25 34.53
N ASN A 401 15.40 17.98 35.73
CA ASN A 401 16.84 17.77 35.96
C ASN A 401 17.36 16.51 35.25
N LEU A 402 16.48 15.55 34.93
CA LEU A 402 16.83 14.32 34.22
C LEU A 402 16.99 14.50 32.71
N VAL A 403 16.47 15.58 32.13
CA VAL A 403 16.43 15.75 30.67
C VAL A 403 17.84 15.77 30.08
N LEU A 404 18.78 16.49 30.70
CA LEU A 404 20.18 16.54 30.27
C LEU A 404 20.89 15.18 30.39
N PRO A 405 20.91 14.50 31.55
CA PRO A 405 21.41 13.13 31.70
C PRO A 405 20.84 12.15 30.66
N LEU A 406 19.52 12.19 30.46
CA LEU A 406 18.82 11.32 29.50
C LEU A 406 19.26 11.58 28.07
N MET A 407 19.41 12.84 27.66
CA MET A 407 19.91 13.20 26.34
C MET A 407 21.35 12.72 26.12
N ILE A 408 22.26 12.99 27.06
CA ILE A 408 23.67 12.58 26.96
C ILE A 408 23.76 11.06 26.85
N GLY A 409 23.14 10.32 27.78
CA GLY A 409 23.20 8.86 27.81
C GLY A 409 22.49 8.21 26.61
N SER A 410 21.32 8.71 26.20
CA SER A 410 20.55 8.12 25.10
C SER A 410 21.18 8.38 23.74
N VAL A 411 21.66 9.61 23.48
CA VAL A 411 22.30 9.95 22.20
C VAL A 411 23.63 9.21 22.04
N THR A 412 24.46 9.16 23.08
CA THR A 412 25.71 8.38 23.01
C THR A 412 25.45 6.89 22.82
N SER A 413 24.50 6.33 23.57
CA SER A 413 24.08 4.93 23.43
C SER A 413 23.56 4.62 22.02
N TYR A 414 22.76 5.52 21.44
CA TYR A 414 22.31 5.43 20.05
C TYR A 414 23.48 5.37 19.07
N LEU A 415 24.41 6.33 19.14
CA LEU A 415 25.55 6.41 18.21
C LEU A 415 26.45 5.18 18.28
N VAL A 416 26.74 4.69 19.49
CA VAL A 416 27.57 3.49 19.70
C VAL A 416 26.87 2.26 19.14
N ALA A 417 25.59 2.07 19.48
CA ALA A 417 24.86 0.89 19.10
C ALA A 417 24.57 0.86 17.58
N GLU A 418 24.29 2.01 16.96
CA GLU A 418 24.09 2.12 15.50
C GLU A 418 25.35 1.75 14.72
N LYS A 419 26.54 2.09 15.22
CA LYS A 419 27.81 1.70 14.61
C LYS A 419 28.08 0.18 14.68
N LEU A 420 27.63 -0.49 15.73
CA LEU A 420 27.87 -1.92 15.96
C LEU A 420 26.84 -2.83 15.27
N VAL A 421 25.58 -2.40 15.31
CA VAL A 421 24.42 -3.15 14.85
C VAL A 421 23.43 -2.13 14.27
N PRO A 422 23.50 -1.85 12.95
CA PRO A 422 22.68 -0.81 12.32
C PRO A 422 21.20 -1.20 12.30
N GLY A 423 20.32 -0.22 12.46
CA GLY A 423 18.86 -0.41 12.44
C GLY A 423 18.27 -0.91 13.77
N SER A 424 16.95 -0.73 13.94
CA SER A 424 16.23 -1.10 15.16
C SER A 424 16.16 -2.62 15.37
N LEU A 425 15.97 -3.05 16.63
CA LEU A 425 15.66 -4.44 16.90
C LEU A 425 14.35 -4.87 16.21
N TYR A 426 13.35 -4.00 16.14
CA TYR A 426 12.07 -4.31 15.53
C TYR A 426 12.17 -4.55 14.02
N ASP A 427 13.04 -3.80 13.33
CA ASP A 427 13.35 -4.05 11.92
C ASP A 427 14.04 -5.41 11.72
N LYS A 428 15.01 -5.75 12.58
CA LYS A 428 15.69 -7.06 12.53
C LYS A 428 14.73 -8.22 12.83
N LEU A 429 13.77 -8.02 13.74
CA LEU A 429 12.74 -9.01 14.02
C LEU A 429 11.79 -9.20 12.83
N LEU A 430 11.51 -8.14 12.07
CA LEU A 430 10.79 -8.24 10.80
C LEU A 430 11.61 -8.99 9.75
N GLU A 431 12.88 -8.62 9.56
CA GLU A 431 13.80 -9.29 8.64
C GLU A 431 13.93 -10.79 8.96
N TRP A 432 14.04 -11.14 10.24
CA TRP A 432 14.09 -12.52 10.71
C TRP A 432 12.80 -13.31 10.42
N ASN A 433 11.66 -12.61 10.40
CA ASN A 433 10.37 -13.15 9.96
C ASN A 433 10.18 -13.12 8.43
N GLY A 434 11.21 -12.74 7.67
CA GLY A 434 11.17 -12.66 6.21
C GLY A 434 10.47 -11.42 5.66
N ILE A 435 10.26 -10.38 6.49
CA ILE A 435 9.61 -9.13 6.12
C ILE A 435 10.67 -8.02 6.08
N THR A 436 11.07 -7.60 4.89
CA THR A 436 11.98 -6.46 4.70
C THR A 436 11.18 -5.22 4.36
N LEU A 437 11.13 -4.25 5.28
CA LEU A 437 10.56 -2.94 5.01
C LEU A 437 11.62 -2.08 4.32
N LYS A 438 11.36 -1.64 3.09
CA LYS A 438 12.21 -0.60 2.49
C LYS A 438 11.92 0.69 3.22
N LYS A 439 12.92 1.27 3.88
CA LYS A 439 12.83 2.61 4.43
C LYS A 439 12.74 3.56 3.23
N GLU A 440 11.53 4.00 2.88
CA GLU A 440 11.35 5.07 1.93
C GLU A 440 11.98 6.31 2.55
N SER A 441 13.05 6.81 1.94
CA SER A 441 13.64 8.09 2.32
C SER A 441 12.55 9.14 2.25
N PRO A 442 12.14 9.76 3.37
CA PRO A 442 11.19 10.87 3.30
C PRO A 442 11.93 11.99 2.55
N THR A 443 11.32 12.53 1.49
CA THR A 443 11.83 13.59 0.59
C THR A 443 12.80 13.23 -0.54
N GLU A 444 12.51 12.19 -1.33
CA GLU A 444 12.85 12.25 -2.76
C GLU A 444 11.64 11.82 -3.60
N GLY A 445 10.62 12.68 -3.64
CA GLY A 445 9.52 12.55 -4.58
C GLY A 445 10.05 12.57 -6.02
N ILE A 446 9.34 11.92 -6.94
CA ILE A 446 9.67 11.82 -8.38
C ILE A 446 10.07 13.16 -8.98
N ILE A 447 9.46 14.23 -8.48
CA ILE A 447 9.69 15.62 -8.86
C ILE A 447 11.18 16.03 -8.76
N THR A 448 11.93 15.44 -7.82
CA THR A 448 13.39 15.67 -7.65
C THR A 448 14.27 14.76 -8.51
N LYS A 449 13.76 13.62 -9.00
CA LYS A 449 14.51 12.59 -9.73
C LYS A 449 14.32 12.65 -11.25
N LEU A 450 13.11 12.93 -11.71
CA LEU A 450 12.80 13.04 -13.12
C LEU A 450 13.20 14.42 -13.65
N THR A 451 13.60 14.43 -14.91
CA THR A 451 13.98 15.62 -15.66
C THR A 451 12.90 16.02 -16.65
N ALA A 452 12.98 17.23 -17.20
CA ALA A 452 12.07 17.70 -18.23
C ALA A 452 12.07 16.76 -19.44
N LYS A 453 13.22 16.17 -19.80
CA LYS A 453 13.34 15.20 -20.90
C LYS A 453 12.47 13.96 -20.71
N ASP A 454 12.30 13.51 -19.46
CA ASP A 454 11.58 12.28 -19.14
C ASP A 454 10.06 12.43 -19.26
N VAL A 455 9.55 13.67 -19.19
CA VAL A 455 8.11 13.98 -19.09
C VAL A 455 7.59 14.83 -20.25
N MET A 456 8.43 15.66 -20.88
CA MET A 456 8.01 16.58 -21.95
C MET A 456 7.35 15.87 -23.13
N GLN A 457 6.43 16.56 -23.79
CA GLN A 457 5.90 16.14 -25.08
C GLN A 457 6.88 16.54 -26.19
N GLN A 458 7.35 15.56 -26.96
CA GLN A 458 8.37 15.75 -27.99
C GLN A 458 7.79 16.20 -29.34
N GLN A 459 6.54 15.83 -29.63
CA GLN A 459 5.82 16.26 -30.83
C GLN A 459 5.08 17.56 -30.51
N VAL A 460 5.73 18.68 -30.78
CA VAL A 460 5.18 20.02 -30.51
C VAL A 460 4.69 20.62 -31.81
N GLU A 461 3.41 20.98 -31.87
CA GLU A 461 2.89 21.80 -32.97
C GLU A 461 3.43 23.23 -32.80
N THR A 462 4.00 23.80 -33.88
CA THR A 462 4.62 25.12 -33.90
C THR A 462 4.04 25.97 -35.01
N LEU A 463 4.06 27.29 -34.84
CA LEU A 463 3.71 28.25 -35.88
C LEU A 463 4.97 28.97 -36.38
N ASP A 464 4.96 29.34 -37.65
CA ASP A 464 6.06 30.11 -38.25
C ASP A 464 5.98 31.59 -37.83
N ALA A 465 7.14 32.23 -37.64
CA ALA A 465 7.21 33.63 -37.21
C ALA A 465 6.58 34.59 -38.22
N GLU A 466 6.70 34.31 -39.52
CA GLU A 466 6.18 35.17 -40.59
C GLU A 466 4.75 34.78 -41.02
N MET A 467 4.11 33.84 -40.30
CA MET A 467 2.73 33.43 -40.56
C MET A 467 1.77 34.61 -40.31
N PRO A 468 0.83 34.90 -41.23
CA PRO A 468 -0.15 35.95 -41.04
C PRO A 468 -1.18 35.59 -39.96
N LEU A 469 -1.70 36.61 -39.27
CA LEU A 469 -2.62 36.47 -38.15
C LEU A 469 -3.87 35.62 -38.48
N ASP A 470 -4.43 35.77 -39.68
CA ASP A 470 -5.62 35.01 -40.10
C ASP A 470 -5.36 33.49 -40.19
N GLU A 471 -4.18 33.10 -40.69
CA GLU A 471 -3.78 31.69 -40.74
C GLU A 471 -3.51 31.13 -39.34
N ALA A 472 -2.88 31.93 -38.48
CA ALA A 472 -2.69 31.57 -37.07
C ALA A 472 -4.05 31.34 -36.38
N MET A 473 -5.02 32.23 -36.58
CA MET A 473 -6.38 32.09 -36.05
C MET A 473 -7.07 30.81 -36.54
N GLN A 474 -6.88 30.43 -37.81
CA GLN A 474 -7.36 29.14 -38.33
C GLN A 474 -6.66 27.95 -37.67
N ALA A 475 -5.36 28.02 -37.41
CA ALA A 475 -4.62 26.98 -36.68
C ALA A 475 -5.14 26.81 -35.24
N PHE A 476 -5.44 27.91 -34.55
CA PHE A 476 -6.10 27.88 -33.24
C PHE A 476 -7.53 27.31 -33.30
N ALA A 477 -8.28 27.55 -34.38
CA ALA A 477 -9.63 27.00 -34.55
C ALA A 477 -9.64 25.49 -34.85
N ARG A 478 -8.61 24.99 -35.54
CA ARG A 478 -8.47 23.57 -35.90
C ARG A 478 -7.81 22.72 -34.82
N SER A 479 -7.02 23.34 -33.95
CA SER A 479 -6.34 22.65 -32.84
C SER A 479 -7.11 22.76 -31.53
N HIS A 480 -6.77 21.89 -30.58
CA HIS A 480 -7.25 21.99 -29.20
C HIS A 480 -6.28 22.76 -28.29
N HIS A 481 -5.22 23.36 -28.85
CA HIS A 481 -4.17 24.01 -28.11
C HIS A 481 -4.47 25.50 -27.88
N ARG A 482 -4.36 25.94 -26.62
CA ARG A 482 -4.58 27.36 -26.25
C ARG A 482 -3.36 28.26 -26.46
N GLY A 483 -2.35 27.78 -27.17
CA GLY A 483 -1.11 28.53 -27.42
C GLY A 483 -0.02 27.68 -28.07
N PHE A 484 0.79 28.32 -28.89
CA PHE A 484 1.78 27.69 -29.76
C PHE A 484 3.15 28.35 -29.59
N PRO A 485 4.23 27.56 -29.53
CA PRO A 485 5.57 28.08 -29.74
C PRO A 485 5.70 28.59 -31.18
N VAL A 486 6.30 29.77 -31.33
CA VAL A 486 6.60 30.39 -32.62
C VAL A 486 8.07 30.13 -32.94
N VAL A 487 8.33 29.60 -34.12
CA VAL A 487 9.67 29.18 -34.56
C VAL A 487 10.08 29.87 -35.86
N GLU A 488 11.39 30.09 -36.00
CA GLU A 488 12.06 30.55 -37.22
C GLU A 488 13.25 29.60 -37.43
N ASP A 489 13.32 28.89 -38.55
CA ASP A 489 14.34 27.85 -38.81
C ASP A 489 14.50 26.81 -37.68
N SER A 490 13.39 26.30 -37.14
CA SER A 490 13.35 25.37 -35.99
C SER A 490 13.94 25.91 -34.67
N LYS A 491 14.23 27.20 -34.59
CA LYS A 491 14.63 27.89 -33.35
C LYS A 491 13.42 28.57 -32.73
N LEU A 492 13.30 28.47 -31.41
CA LEU A 492 12.23 29.12 -30.69
C LEU A 492 12.47 30.64 -30.63
N VAL A 493 11.56 31.42 -31.20
CA VAL A 493 11.64 32.89 -31.21
C VAL A 493 10.55 33.56 -30.38
N GLY A 494 9.43 32.88 -30.14
CA GLY A 494 8.34 33.41 -29.32
C GLY A 494 7.32 32.37 -28.88
N ILE A 495 6.28 32.83 -28.19
CA ILE A 495 5.07 32.05 -27.91
C ILE A 495 3.85 32.93 -28.13
N VAL A 496 2.81 32.38 -28.75
CA VAL A 496 1.52 33.06 -28.94
C VAL A 496 0.42 32.29 -28.23
N THR A 497 -0.46 32.97 -27.51
CA THR A 497 -1.60 32.36 -26.82
C THR A 497 -2.93 32.88 -27.34
N GLN A 498 -4.00 32.12 -27.10
CA GLN A 498 -5.35 32.55 -27.48
C GLN A 498 -5.74 33.88 -26.81
N SER A 499 -5.25 34.13 -25.60
CA SER A 499 -5.46 35.39 -24.88
C SER A 499 -4.77 36.58 -25.55
N ASP A 500 -3.60 36.36 -26.16
CA ASP A 500 -2.87 37.40 -26.89
C ASP A 500 -3.62 37.78 -28.17
N LEU A 501 -4.17 36.78 -28.87
CA LEU A 501 -5.00 36.99 -30.07
C LEU A 501 -6.30 37.75 -29.77
N LEU A 502 -6.96 37.43 -28.64
CA LEU A 502 -8.18 38.15 -28.23
C LEU A 502 -7.91 39.64 -27.93
N LYS A 503 -6.78 39.97 -27.28
CA LYS A 503 -6.41 41.36 -27.00
C LYS A 503 -6.17 42.20 -28.26
N ILE A 504 -5.79 41.54 -29.36
CA ILE A 504 -5.47 42.18 -30.63
C ILE A 504 -6.73 42.41 -31.47
N ARG A 505 -7.71 41.51 -31.38
CA ARG A 505 -9.01 41.65 -32.04
C ARG A 505 -9.75 42.91 -31.59
N ASP A 506 -9.64 43.29 -30.32
CA ASP A 506 -10.24 44.51 -29.76
C ASP A 506 -9.60 45.81 -30.29
N ARG A 507 -8.46 45.73 -30.99
CA ARG A 507 -7.68 46.89 -31.47
C ARG A 507 -7.89 47.23 -32.95
N ASN A 508 -8.78 46.56 -33.69
CA ASN A 508 -9.05 46.82 -35.13
C ASN A 508 -7.78 46.90 -36.00
N LEU A 509 -6.84 45.98 -35.77
CA LEU A 509 -5.60 45.89 -36.53
C LEU A 509 -5.83 45.14 -37.86
N ALA A 510 -5.07 45.49 -38.90
CA ALA A 510 -5.17 44.91 -40.24
C ALA A 510 -4.82 43.40 -40.24
N ASN A 511 -5.47 42.62 -41.12
CA ASN A 511 -5.33 41.15 -41.16
C ASN A 511 -3.96 40.62 -41.62
N ASP A 512 -3.09 41.49 -42.17
CA ASP A 512 -1.77 41.13 -42.72
C ASP A 512 -0.62 41.19 -41.70
N ILE A 513 -0.91 41.34 -40.40
CA ILE A 513 0.14 41.41 -39.38
C ILE A 513 0.76 40.02 -39.17
N SER A 514 2.10 39.98 -39.23
CA SER A 514 2.92 38.80 -38.96
C SER A 514 2.88 38.40 -37.48
N LEU A 515 2.89 37.09 -37.20
CA LEU A 515 2.93 36.57 -35.82
C LEU A 515 4.11 37.10 -35.01
N LYS A 516 5.22 37.45 -35.67
CA LYS A 516 6.42 38.03 -35.06
C LYS A 516 6.15 39.35 -34.31
N GLU A 517 5.18 40.13 -34.77
CA GLU A 517 4.80 41.40 -34.15
C GLU A 517 3.84 41.22 -32.96
N ILE A 518 3.27 40.03 -32.82
CA ILE A 518 2.18 39.70 -31.90
C ILE A 518 2.63 38.78 -30.77
N MET A 519 3.55 37.87 -31.07
CA MET A 519 4.03 36.87 -30.12
C MET A 519 4.67 37.52 -28.89
N THR A 520 4.66 36.81 -27.76
CA THR A 520 5.52 37.17 -26.63
C THR A 520 6.96 36.79 -26.98
N PRO A 521 7.89 37.76 -27.12
CA PRO A 521 9.27 37.48 -27.47
C PRO A 521 10.02 36.91 -26.26
N VAL A 522 10.99 36.03 -26.52
CA VAL A 522 11.86 35.43 -25.49
C VAL A 522 11.05 34.73 -24.37
N PRO A 523 10.30 33.66 -24.69
CA PRO A 523 9.52 32.94 -23.69
C PRO A 523 10.43 32.30 -22.65
N MET A 524 9.92 32.14 -21.43
CA MET A 524 10.59 31.35 -20.39
C MET A 524 10.71 29.89 -20.87
N THR A 525 11.91 29.32 -20.79
CA THR A 525 12.22 27.97 -21.26
C THR A 525 12.94 27.16 -20.20
N VAL A 526 12.98 25.83 -20.40
CA VAL A 526 13.77 24.92 -19.58
C VAL A 526 14.67 24.04 -20.45
N THR A 527 15.79 23.60 -19.91
CA THR A 527 16.67 22.63 -20.57
C THR A 527 16.18 21.21 -20.30
N PRO A 528 16.55 20.22 -21.13
CA PRO A 528 16.12 18.82 -20.93
C PRO A 528 16.61 18.22 -19.61
N ILE A 529 17.67 18.76 -19.00
CA ILE A 529 18.28 18.27 -17.77
C ILE A 529 17.68 18.87 -16.49
N HIS A 530 16.83 19.90 -16.59
CA HIS A 530 16.19 20.47 -15.40
C HIS A 530 15.24 19.48 -14.76
N THR A 531 15.26 19.39 -13.42
CA THR A 531 14.35 18.53 -12.65
C THR A 531 12.91 19.04 -12.72
N LEU A 532 11.93 18.15 -12.53
CA LEU A 532 10.53 18.57 -12.50
C LEU A 532 10.23 19.54 -11.35
N SER A 533 11.00 19.52 -10.25
CA SER A 533 10.91 20.51 -9.16
C SER A 533 11.16 21.91 -9.68
N ASN A 534 12.22 22.06 -10.48
CA ASN A 534 12.57 23.34 -11.09
C ASN A 534 11.51 23.76 -12.11
N VAL A 535 10.98 22.83 -12.90
CA VAL A 535 9.90 23.10 -13.87
C VAL A 535 8.63 23.57 -13.15
N LEU A 536 8.18 22.88 -12.10
CA LEU A 536 7.01 23.27 -11.30
C LEU A 536 7.19 24.63 -10.62
N TYR A 537 8.38 24.87 -10.05
CA TYR A 537 8.71 26.16 -9.46
C TYR A 537 8.55 27.29 -10.47
N LEU A 538 9.06 27.14 -11.71
CA LEU A 538 8.92 28.15 -12.75
C LEU A 538 7.46 28.33 -13.20
N LEU A 539 6.71 27.24 -13.35
CA LEU A 539 5.29 27.30 -13.71
C LEU A 539 4.46 28.05 -12.65
N ASP A 540 4.75 27.87 -11.37
CA ASP A 540 4.03 28.52 -10.27
C ASP A 540 4.52 29.97 -10.03
N ARG A 541 5.84 30.18 -9.97
CA ARG A 541 6.44 31.50 -9.72
C ARG A 541 6.02 32.54 -10.76
N TYR A 542 5.96 32.14 -12.04
CA TYR A 542 5.61 33.03 -13.14
C TYR A 542 4.14 32.87 -13.59
N GLN A 543 3.35 32.04 -12.90
CA GLN A 543 1.93 31.80 -13.20
C GLN A 543 1.64 31.45 -14.67
N ILE A 544 2.57 30.73 -15.30
CA ILE A 544 2.46 30.26 -16.68
C ILE A 544 1.99 28.80 -16.73
N SER A 545 1.27 28.44 -17.80
CA SER A 545 0.64 27.12 -17.92
C SER A 545 1.53 26.06 -18.59
N ARG A 546 2.55 26.49 -19.33
CA ARG A 546 3.42 25.63 -20.15
C ARG A 546 4.81 26.24 -20.29
N LEU A 547 5.81 25.39 -20.45
CA LEU A 547 7.20 25.77 -20.68
C LEU A 547 7.73 25.02 -21.90
N PRO A 548 8.21 25.72 -22.94
CA PRO A 548 8.98 25.08 -24.00
C PRO A 548 10.30 24.54 -23.44
N VAL A 549 10.65 23.32 -23.85
CA VAL A 549 11.91 22.67 -23.54
C VAL A 549 12.85 22.85 -24.73
N VAL A 550 14.00 23.46 -24.48
CA VAL A 550 14.97 23.81 -25.53
C VAL A 550 16.33 23.19 -25.26
N ASP A 551 17.01 22.80 -26.34
CA ASP A 551 18.43 22.48 -26.33
C ASP A 551 19.16 23.59 -27.09
N GLY A 552 19.85 24.47 -26.34
CA GLY A 552 20.32 25.76 -26.87
C GLY A 552 19.17 26.68 -27.27
N ARG A 553 18.94 26.84 -28.60
CA ARG A 553 17.80 27.58 -29.16
C ARG A 553 16.79 26.70 -29.89
N LYS A 554 17.07 25.41 -30.02
CA LYS A 554 16.21 24.47 -30.74
C LYS A 554 15.10 23.98 -29.82
N LEU A 555 13.86 24.07 -30.27
CA LEU A 555 12.72 23.51 -29.55
C LEU A 555 12.76 21.98 -29.66
N ILE A 556 12.79 21.28 -28.52
CA ILE A 556 12.83 19.82 -28.45
C ILE A 556 11.61 19.21 -27.73
N GLY A 557 10.82 20.04 -27.04
CA GLY A 557 9.58 19.60 -26.41
C GLY A 557 8.82 20.73 -25.75
N ILE A 558 7.68 20.40 -25.14
CA ILE A 558 6.91 21.30 -24.28
C ILE A 558 6.46 20.51 -23.04
N ILE A 559 6.48 21.16 -21.88
CA ILE A 559 6.05 20.57 -20.61
C ILE A 559 5.00 21.44 -19.93
N THR A 560 3.92 20.81 -19.46
CA THR A 560 2.81 21.48 -18.77
C THR A 560 2.65 20.96 -17.35
N ARG A 561 1.90 21.69 -16.51
CA ARG A 561 1.52 21.19 -15.16
C ARG A 561 0.78 19.85 -15.26
N GLY A 562 -0.03 19.66 -16.29
CA GLY A 562 -0.76 18.42 -16.54
C GLY A 562 0.15 17.23 -16.81
N ASP A 563 1.24 17.42 -17.56
CA ASP A 563 2.22 16.36 -17.84
C ASP A 563 2.95 15.91 -16.57
N ILE A 564 3.29 16.86 -15.69
CA ILE A 564 3.94 16.59 -14.40
C ILE A 564 2.98 15.85 -13.45
N ILE A 565 1.72 16.30 -13.36
CA ILE A 565 0.69 15.62 -12.57
C ILE A 565 0.43 14.22 -13.12
N ARG A 566 0.46 14.02 -14.45
CA ARG A 566 0.34 12.70 -15.06
C ARG A 566 1.52 11.80 -14.71
N ALA A 567 2.75 12.30 -14.81
CA ALA A 567 3.94 11.56 -14.42
C ALA A 567 3.92 11.14 -12.94
N GLU A 568 3.47 12.04 -12.07
CA GLU A 568 3.27 11.77 -10.64
C GLU A 568 2.16 10.73 -10.43
N ALA A 569 1.00 10.88 -11.08
CA ALA A 569 -0.12 9.95 -10.98
C ALA A 569 0.22 8.56 -11.54
N ASP A 570 0.95 8.48 -12.65
CA ASP A 570 1.42 7.23 -13.23
C ASP A 570 2.41 6.52 -12.30
N HIS A 571 3.24 7.28 -11.57
CA HIS A 571 4.13 6.72 -10.56
C HIS A 571 3.38 6.29 -9.30
N LEU A 572 2.49 7.12 -8.75
CA LEU A 572 1.64 6.76 -7.61
C LEU A 572 0.77 5.53 -7.91
N ASN A 573 0.31 5.38 -9.15
CA ASN A 573 -0.39 4.18 -9.62
C ASN A 573 0.55 2.99 -9.83
N CYS A 574 1.84 3.22 -10.08
CA CYS A 574 2.87 2.18 -10.08
C CYS A 574 3.32 1.77 -8.66
N ASP A 575 3.32 2.69 -7.69
CA ASP A 575 3.67 2.46 -6.27
C ASP A 575 2.51 1.90 -5.45
N ASN A 576 1.26 2.07 -5.90
CA ASN A 576 0.12 1.27 -5.44
C ASN A 576 0.23 -0.23 -5.80
N ARG A 577 1.34 -0.66 -6.42
CA ARG A 577 1.74 -2.05 -6.40
C ARG A 577 2.35 -2.33 -5.03
N THR A 578 1.60 -3.06 -4.19
CA THR A 578 2.13 -3.93 -3.13
C THR A 578 3.55 -4.36 -3.49
N PRO A 579 4.54 -4.27 -2.58
CA PRO A 579 5.95 -4.49 -2.89
C PRO A 579 6.09 -5.69 -3.83
N LYS A 580 6.52 -5.41 -5.07
CA LYS A 580 6.65 -6.42 -6.12
C LYS A 580 7.75 -7.39 -5.69
N LEU A 581 7.36 -8.46 -4.99
CA LEU A 581 7.89 -9.78 -5.28
C LEU A 581 7.75 -9.93 -6.79
N ARG A 582 8.86 -10.02 -7.53
CA ARG A 582 8.81 -10.28 -8.97
C ARG A 582 7.98 -11.55 -9.15
N PRO A 583 6.80 -11.50 -9.82
CA PRO A 583 6.04 -12.72 -10.05
C PRO A 583 6.93 -13.66 -10.86
N GLN A 584 7.14 -14.88 -10.36
CA GLN A 584 7.78 -15.93 -11.16
C GLN A 584 6.96 -16.13 -12.45
N PRO A 585 7.61 -16.40 -13.58
CA PRO A 585 6.92 -16.61 -14.85
C PRO A 585 5.91 -17.77 -14.74
N SER A 586 4.85 -17.71 -15.53
CA SER A 586 3.82 -18.76 -15.51
C SER A 586 4.36 -20.08 -16.04
N TYR A 587 3.94 -21.19 -15.42
CA TYR A 587 4.41 -22.53 -15.75
C TYR A 587 3.34 -23.35 -16.48
N VAL A 588 3.69 -24.02 -17.58
CA VAL A 588 2.77 -24.87 -18.36
C VAL A 588 2.72 -26.26 -17.73
N VAL A 589 1.57 -26.65 -17.20
CA VAL A 589 1.37 -27.97 -16.55
C VAL A 589 0.71 -29.00 -17.46
N TYR A 590 0.15 -28.57 -18.58
CA TYR A 590 -0.49 -29.41 -19.58
C TYR A 590 -0.53 -28.70 -20.91
N GLN A 591 -0.28 -29.42 -22.01
CA GLN A 591 -0.39 -28.90 -23.36
C GLN A 591 -0.79 -30.00 -24.35
N THR A 592 -1.61 -29.64 -25.34
CA THR A 592 -1.89 -30.42 -26.55
C THR A 592 -1.61 -29.55 -27.78
N ARG A 593 -1.08 -30.16 -28.84
CA ARG A 593 -0.73 -29.48 -30.09
C ARG A 593 -1.46 -30.14 -31.27
N SER A 594 -1.89 -29.32 -32.20
CA SER A 594 -2.44 -29.71 -33.52
C SER A 594 -1.40 -29.41 -34.61
N PRO A 595 -1.47 -30.01 -35.81
CA PRO A 595 -0.62 -29.60 -36.93
C PRO A 595 -0.71 -28.09 -37.19
N SER A 596 0.44 -27.43 -37.36
CA SER A 596 0.49 -25.99 -37.64
C SER A 596 0.31 -25.72 -39.13
N THR A 597 -0.94 -25.54 -39.55
CA THR A 597 -1.34 -25.35 -40.95
C THR A 597 -1.91 -23.96 -41.25
N GLY A 598 -1.96 -23.04 -40.27
CA GLY A 598 -2.54 -21.70 -40.44
C GLY A 598 -1.51 -20.61 -40.74
N SER A 599 -2.00 -19.47 -41.24
CA SER A 599 -1.19 -18.28 -41.55
C SER A 599 -1.02 -17.32 -40.36
N GLY A 600 -1.53 -17.69 -39.18
CA GLY A 600 -1.48 -16.89 -37.94
C GLY A 600 -2.18 -17.62 -36.78
N ARG A 601 -2.19 -17.02 -35.60
CA ARG A 601 -2.73 -17.61 -34.36
C ARG A 601 -3.70 -16.71 -33.62
N LEU A 602 -4.81 -17.31 -33.18
CA LEU A 602 -5.86 -16.69 -32.39
C LEU A 602 -5.89 -17.29 -30.97
N LEU A 603 -5.65 -16.49 -29.94
CA LEU A 603 -5.71 -16.92 -28.55
C LEU A 603 -7.11 -16.75 -27.96
N VAL A 604 -7.64 -17.79 -27.32
CA VAL A 604 -8.89 -17.75 -26.55
C VAL A 604 -8.61 -18.20 -25.11
N PRO A 605 -8.53 -17.26 -24.14
CA PRO A 605 -8.49 -17.60 -22.73
C PRO A 605 -9.86 -18.13 -22.31
N VAL A 606 -9.89 -19.40 -21.92
CA VAL A 606 -11.11 -20.07 -21.46
C VAL A 606 -11.07 -20.08 -19.92
N ALA A 607 -12.20 -19.74 -19.29
CA ALA A 607 -12.30 -19.71 -17.83
C ALA A 607 -13.69 -20.15 -17.35
N ASN A 608 -14.75 -19.75 -18.06
CA ASN A 608 -16.12 -20.10 -17.74
C ASN A 608 -16.68 -21.11 -18.76
N PRO A 609 -17.11 -22.31 -18.35
CA PRO A 609 -17.73 -23.30 -19.26
C PRO A 609 -18.98 -22.78 -19.97
N GLU A 610 -19.75 -21.90 -19.33
CA GLU A 610 -21.01 -21.38 -19.91
C GLU A 610 -20.76 -20.47 -21.10
N THR A 611 -19.68 -19.67 -21.06
CA THR A 611 -19.35 -18.72 -22.13
C THR A 611 -18.35 -19.26 -23.13
N ALA A 612 -17.61 -20.31 -22.77
CA ALA A 612 -16.56 -20.92 -23.58
C ALA A 612 -17.05 -21.32 -24.98
N GLY A 613 -18.21 -21.96 -25.08
CA GLY A 613 -18.76 -22.44 -26.35
C GLY A 613 -18.99 -21.32 -27.36
N ILE A 614 -19.60 -20.21 -26.92
CA ILE A 614 -19.90 -19.06 -27.79
C ILE A 614 -18.61 -18.34 -28.20
N LEU A 615 -17.66 -18.16 -27.28
CA LEU A 615 -16.36 -17.53 -27.57
C LEU A 615 -15.55 -18.37 -28.58
N LEU A 616 -15.57 -19.70 -28.45
CA LEU A 616 -14.94 -20.61 -29.40
C LEU A 616 -15.60 -20.58 -30.77
N LEU A 617 -16.93 -20.48 -30.82
CA LEU A 617 -17.69 -20.36 -32.06
C LEU A 617 -17.36 -19.05 -32.80
N MET A 618 -17.25 -17.92 -32.07
CA MET A 618 -16.78 -16.65 -32.63
C MET A 618 -15.33 -16.74 -33.11
N ALA A 619 -14.45 -17.34 -32.30
CA ALA A 619 -13.05 -17.54 -32.66
C ALA A 619 -12.91 -18.43 -33.91
N ALA A 620 -13.72 -19.47 -34.04
CA ALA A 620 -13.76 -20.35 -35.21
C ALA A 620 -14.17 -19.60 -36.49
N ALA A 621 -15.15 -18.70 -36.41
CA ALA A 621 -15.56 -17.88 -37.53
C ALA A 621 -14.43 -16.94 -38.00
N ILE A 622 -13.76 -16.27 -37.06
CA ILE A 622 -12.61 -15.40 -37.35
C ILE A 622 -11.44 -16.22 -37.91
N ALA A 623 -11.14 -17.37 -37.31
CA ALA A 623 -10.06 -18.24 -37.72
C ALA A 623 -10.27 -18.79 -39.14
N ARG A 624 -11.51 -19.13 -39.53
CA ARG A 624 -11.83 -19.57 -40.90
C ARG A 624 -11.69 -18.44 -41.93
N ASP A 625 -12.09 -17.21 -41.60
CA ASP A 625 -11.92 -16.06 -42.51
C ASP A 625 -10.43 -15.75 -42.72
N ARG A 626 -9.64 -15.73 -41.64
CA ARG A 626 -8.21 -15.36 -41.68
C ARG A 626 -7.23 -16.51 -41.85
N HIS A 627 -7.72 -17.75 -41.95
CA HIS A 627 -6.91 -18.98 -42.01
C HIS A 627 -5.97 -19.15 -40.79
N TYR A 628 -6.44 -18.78 -39.60
CA TYR A 628 -5.68 -18.88 -38.35
C TYR A 628 -5.88 -20.22 -37.63
N GLU A 629 -4.90 -20.57 -36.81
CA GLU A 629 -5.01 -21.62 -35.79
C GLU A 629 -5.58 -21.03 -34.49
N ILE A 630 -6.18 -21.87 -33.65
CA ILE A 630 -6.69 -21.44 -32.35
C ILE A 630 -5.78 -21.99 -31.24
N ASP A 631 -5.35 -21.11 -30.34
CA ASP A 631 -4.70 -21.44 -29.07
C ASP A 631 -5.70 -21.23 -27.93
N CYS A 632 -6.02 -22.29 -27.17
CA CYS A 632 -6.86 -22.18 -25.98
C CYS A 632 -6.03 -22.30 -24.71
N VAL A 633 -6.08 -21.28 -23.86
CA VAL A 633 -5.38 -21.28 -22.57
C VAL A 633 -6.36 -21.28 -21.41
N GLN A 634 -6.18 -22.20 -20.47
CA GLN A 634 -6.79 -22.15 -19.15
C GLN A 634 -5.74 -21.73 -18.13
N VAL A 635 -5.98 -20.64 -17.40
CA VAL A 635 -5.06 -20.16 -16.36
C VAL A 635 -5.56 -20.58 -14.98
N MET A 636 -4.66 -21.12 -14.16
CA MET A 636 -4.90 -21.51 -12.77
C MET A 636 -4.09 -20.62 -11.83
N LEU A 637 -4.79 -19.95 -10.91
CA LEU A 637 -4.16 -19.12 -9.89
C LEU A 637 -3.68 -19.97 -8.71
N ILE A 638 -2.45 -19.71 -8.27
CA ILE A 638 -1.90 -20.27 -7.02
C ILE A 638 -1.49 -19.15 -6.05
N PRO A 639 -1.43 -19.45 -4.73
CA PRO A 639 -1.01 -18.48 -3.74
C PRO A 639 0.38 -17.90 -4.05
N ARG A 640 0.59 -16.60 -3.78
CA ARG A 640 1.85 -15.88 -4.08
C ARG A 640 3.09 -16.40 -3.33
N HIS A 641 2.91 -17.25 -2.32
CA HIS A 641 4.00 -17.85 -1.54
C HIS A 641 4.46 -19.23 -2.05
N SER A 642 3.81 -19.78 -3.08
CA SER A 642 4.13 -21.10 -3.64
C SER A 642 4.71 -20.94 -5.05
N SER A 643 5.77 -21.67 -5.43
CA SER A 643 6.32 -21.53 -6.80
C SER A 643 5.37 -22.13 -7.85
N PRO A 644 5.08 -21.46 -9.00
CA PRO A 644 4.30 -22.04 -10.09
C PRO A 644 4.88 -23.35 -10.65
N SER A 645 6.20 -23.52 -10.57
CA SER A 645 6.90 -24.72 -11.07
C SER A 645 6.86 -25.92 -10.11
N GLU A 646 6.70 -25.66 -8.80
CA GLU A 646 6.76 -26.71 -7.75
C GLU A 646 5.37 -27.05 -7.18
N THR A 647 4.37 -26.20 -7.40
CA THR A 647 3.04 -26.36 -6.81
C THR A 647 2.24 -27.45 -7.53
N GLN A 648 1.86 -28.51 -6.81
CA GLN A 648 0.95 -29.51 -7.35
C GLN A 648 -0.47 -28.93 -7.51
N VAL A 649 -0.99 -28.97 -8.74
CA VAL A 649 -2.33 -28.47 -9.08
C VAL A 649 -3.22 -29.58 -9.65
N ARG A 650 -4.51 -29.57 -9.28
CA ARG A 650 -5.51 -30.50 -9.82
C ARG A 650 -6.06 -29.98 -11.14
N THR A 651 -5.61 -30.53 -12.27
CA THR A 651 -5.97 -30.06 -13.63
C THR A 651 -7.28 -30.64 -14.19
N ALA A 652 -7.99 -31.51 -13.46
CA ALA A 652 -9.13 -32.27 -13.99
C ALA A 652 -10.26 -31.38 -14.56
N LYS A 653 -10.66 -30.31 -13.85
CA LYS A 653 -11.72 -29.40 -14.31
C LYS A 653 -11.30 -28.64 -15.57
N SER A 654 -10.09 -28.09 -15.55
CA SER A 654 -9.45 -27.40 -16.67
C SER A 654 -9.37 -28.28 -17.93
N ARG A 655 -8.93 -29.54 -17.77
CA ARG A 655 -8.83 -30.51 -18.88
C ARG A 655 -10.19 -30.88 -19.46
N ARG A 656 -11.24 -30.98 -18.64
CA ARG A 656 -12.61 -31.23 -19.13
C ARG A 656 -13.09 -30.09 -20.04
N LEU A 657 -12.81 -28.85 -19.66
CA LEU A 657 -13.18 -27.68 -20.45
C LEU A 657 -12.41 -27.61 -21.79
N LEU A 658 -11.09 -27.84 -21.75
CA LEU A 658 -10.27 -27.87 -22.97
C LEU A 658 -10.65 -29.03 -23.90
N ARG A 659 -11.03 -30.20 -23.37
CA ARG A 659 -11.56 -31.32 -24.18
C ARG A 659 -12.86 -30.95 -24.90
N GLN A 660 -13.75 -30.20 -24.26
CA GLN A 660 -14.96 -29.71 -24.93
C GLN A 660 -14.61 -28.78 -26.10
N ALA A 661 -13.60 -27.92 -25.92
CA ALA A 661 -13.08 -27.07 -26.99
C ALA A 661 -12.50 -27.91 -28.16
N GLU A 662 -11.71 -28.94 -27.86
CA GLU A 662 -11.14 -29.85 -28.86
C GLU A 662 -12.22 -30.57 -29.69
N VAL A 663 -13.31 -31.03 -29.03
CA VAL A 663 -14.44 -31.67 -29.72
C VAL A 663 -15.13 -30.69 -30.68
N LEU A 664 -15.36 -29.44 -30.24
CA LEU A 664 -15.97 -28.41 -31.08
C LEU A 664 -15.07 -28.03 -32.26
N ALA A 665 -13.77 -27.81 -32.02
CA ALA A 665 -12.82 -27.48 -33.08
C ALA A 665 -12.68 -28.59 -34.13
N LYS A 666 -12.69 -29.86 -33.69
CA LYS A 666 -12.69 -31.02 -34.61
C LYS A 666 -13.95 -31.04 -35.47
N LYS A 667 -15.12 -30.74 -34.91
CA LYS A 667 -16.39 -30.62 -35.65
C LYS A 667 -16.30 -29.52 -36.73
N TRP A 668 -15.62 -28.42 -36.43
CA TRP A 668 -15.46 -27.29 -37.36
C TRP A 668 -14.26 -27.41 -38.32
N LYS A 669 -13.44 -28.47 -38.17
CA LYS A 669 -12.20 -28.72 -38.92
C LYS A 669 -11.16 -27.59 -38.77
N ILE A 670 -10.96 -27.09 -37.56
CA ILE A 670 -9.99 -26.03 -37.25
C ILE A 670 -8.88 -26.59 -36.34
N PRO A 671 -7.59 -26.36 -36.66
CA PRO A 671 -6.49 -26.72 -35.77
C PRO A 671 -6.62 -26.02 -34.41
N LEU A 672 -6.64 -26.79 -33.33
CA LEU A 672 -6.73 -26.28 -31.96
C LEU A 672 -5.56 -26.79 -31.12
N HIS A 673 -4.83 -25.86 -30.52
CA HIS A 673 -3.85 -26.12 -29.48
C HIS A 673 -4.47 -25.80 -28.13
N THR A 674 -4.19 -26.59 -27.11
CA THR A 674 -4.69 -26.30 -25.75
C THR A 674 -3.57 -26.32 -24.74
N GLN A 675 -3.66 -25.47 -23.71
CA GLN A 675 -2.68 -25.46 -22.63
C GLN A 675 -3.29 -25.02 -21.30
N ILE A 676 -2.72 -25.53 -20.21
CA ILE A 676 -3.04 -25.11 -18.84
C ILE A 676 -1.79 -24.47 -18.23
N ARG A 677 -1.91 -23.22 -17.78
CA ARG A 677 -0.82 -22.49 -17.13
C ARG A 677 -1.14 -22.22 -15.67
N VAL A 678 -0.13 -22.36 -14.81
CA VAL A 678 -0.17 -22.01 -13.40
C VAL A 678 0.56 -20.70 -13.17
N THR A 679 -0.04 -19.77 -12.43
CA THR A 679 0.49 -18.41 -12.24
C THR A 679 0.00 -17.76 -10.95
N HIS A 680 0.60 -16.62 -10.61
CA HIS A 680 0.11 -15.69 -9.59
C HIS A 680 -0.78 -14.58 -10.16
N ASP A 681 -0.66 -14.31 -11.46
CA ASP A 681 -1.39 -13.25 -12.16
C ASP A 681 -1.87 -13.75 -13.52
N VAL A 682 -3.20 -13.68 -13.71
CA VAL A 682 -3.86 -14.16 -14.94
C VAL A 682 -3.46 -13.33 -16.15
N ALA A 683 -3.40 -12.00 -16.02
CA ALA A 683 -3.08 -11.12 -17.12
C ALA A 683 -1.65 -11.37 -17.61
N GLN A 684 -0.72 -11.54 -16.67
CA GLN A 684 0.67 -11.82 -16.96
C GLN A 684 0.83 -13.15 -17.72
N ALA A 685 0.15 -14.22 -17.30
CA ALA A 685 0.22 -15.51 -18.00
C ALA A 685 -0.37 -15.46 -19.42
N ILE A 686 -1.41 -14.65 -19.64
CA ILE A 686 -1.98 -14.42 -20.97
C ILE A 686 -0.98 -13.63 -21.83
N LEU A 687 -0.36 -12.58 -21.30
CA LEU A 687 0.66 -11.80 -22.02
C LEU A 687 1.91 -12.63 -22.37
N GLU A 688 2.37 -13.47 -21.44
CA GLU A 688 3.44 -14.45 -21.69
C GLU A 688 3.05 -15.40 -22.81
N THR A 689 1.81 -15.92 -22.80
CA THR A 689 1.31 -16.77 -23.89
C THR A 689 1.27 -16.04 -25.23
N ILE A 690 0.84 -14.78 -25.26
CA ILE A 690 0.80 -13.95 -26.47
C ILE A 690 2.21 -13.85 -27.08
N ASN A 691 3.20 -13.56 -26.25
CA ASN A 691 4.58 -13.39 -26.71
C ASN A 691 5.23 -14.73 -27.10
N GLU A 692 5.08 -15.78 -26.28
CA GLU A 692 5.70 -17.09 -26.55
C GLU A 692 5.10 -17.78 -27.78
N GLN A 693 3.78 -17.70 -27.96
CA GLN A 693 3.10 -18.35 -29.08
C GLN A 693 2.91 -17.45 -30.30
N HIS A 694 3.43 -16.22 -30.27
CA HIS A 694 3.37 -15.25 -31.37
C HIS A 694 1.92 -15.05 -31.84
N ILE A 695 1.03 -14.73 -30.90
CA ILE A 695 -0.41 -14.59 -31.15
C ILE A 695 -0.69 -13.30 -31.93
N ASP A 696 -1.47 -13.40 -33.01
CA ASP A 696 -1.87 -12.24 -33.85
C ASP A 696 -3.15 -11.56 -33.36
N LEU A 697 -4.05 -12.33 -32.77
CA LEU A 697 -5.34 -11.85 -32.23
C LEU A 697 -5.70 -12.61 -30.96
N ILE A 698 -6.17 -11.92 -29.92
CA ILE A 698 -6.79 -12.54 -28.75
C ILE A 698 -8.27 -12.19 -28.68
N LEU A 699 -9.10 -13.22 -28.48
CA LEU A 699 -10.54 -13.10 -28.26
C LEU A 699 -10.85 -13.52 -26.82
N MET A 700 -11.37 -12.59 -26.01
CA MET A 700 -11.61 -12.82 -24.59
C MET A 700 -12.98 -12.32 -24.15
N GLY A 701 -13.67 -13.12 -23.33
CA GLY A 701 -14.93 -12.71 -22.71
C GLY A 701 -14.74 -11.81 -21.48
N TRP A 702 -15.64 -10.85 -21.27
CA TRP A 702 -15.72 -10.10 -20.00
C TRP A 702 -17.17 -10.03 -19.46
N LYS A 703 -17.31 -9.83 -18.14
CA LYS A 703 -18.61 -9.93 -17.42
C LYS A 703 -19.42 -8.63 -17.37
N GLY A 704 -18.94 -7.52 -17.91
CA GLY A 704 -19.66 -6.24 -17.92
C GLY A 704 -19.60 -5.38 -16.65
N ASN A 705 -19.47 -5.96 -15.45
CA ASN A 705 -19.46 -5.21 -14.18
C ASN A 705 -18.14 -5.41 -13.40
N THR A 706 -17.62 -4.34 -12.80
CA THR A 706 -16.41 -4.41 -11.94
C THR A 706 -16.62 -3.63 -10.64
N SER A 707 -16.10 -4.16 -9.54
CA SER A 707 -16.12 -3.51 -8.21
C SER A 707 -14.74 -2.96 -7.82
N THR A 708 -13.82 -2.84 -8.78
CA THR A 708 -12.42 -2.43 -8.53
C THR A 708 -12.26 -0.94 -8.79
N PRO A 709 -11.98 -0.10 -7.77
CA PRO A 709 -11.84 1.34 -7.95
C PRO A 709 -10.76 1.68 -9.00
N GLY A 710 -11.08 2.53 -9.97
CA GLY A 710 -10.14 2.98 -11.01
C GLY A 710 -9.86 1.98 -12.14
N ARG A 711 -10.63 0.89 -12.24
CA ARG A 711 -10.57 -0.10 -13.34
C ARG A 711 -11.92 -0.17 -14.05
N ILE A 712 -11.89 -0.27 -15.37
CA ILE A 712 -13.05 -0.09 -16.25
C ILE A 712 -13.67 -1.45 -16.58
N PHE A 713 -12.88 -2.36 -17.16
CA PHE A 713 -13.32 -3.71 -17.54
C PHE A 713 -12.80 -4.81 -16.59
N GLY A 714 -12.02 -4.40 -15.59
CA GLY A 714 -11.46 -5.26 -14.55
C GLY A 714 -9.95 -5.41 -14.70
N SER A 715 -9.28 -5.88 -13.64
CA SER A 715 -7.81 -5.91 -13.58
C SER A 715 -7.16 -6.67 -14.73
N VAL A 716 -7.74 -7.79 -15.16
CA VAL A 716 -7.19 -8.62 -16.25
C VAL A 716 -7.41 -7.95 -17.60
N VAL A 717 -8.65 -7.64 -17.95
CA VAL A 717 -9.03 -7.07 -19.25
C VAL A 717 -8.33 -5.74 -19.49
N ASP A 718 -8.32 -4.84 -18.50
CA ASP A 718 -7.64 -3.54 -18.62
C ASP A 718 -6.13 -3.69 -18.85
N THR A 719 -5.51 -4.73 -18.28
CA THR A 719 -4.08 -5.00 -18.46
C THR A 719 -3.81 -5.55 -19.87
N ILE A 720 -4.66 -6.44 -20.37
CA ILE A 720 -4.56 -6.98 -21.75
C ILE A 720 -4.78 -5.87 -22.80
N ILE A 721 -5.79 -5.02 -22.62
CA ILE A 721 -6.03 -3.88 -23.54
C ILE A 721 -4.77 -3.01 -23.62
N ARG A 722 -4.12 -2.75 -22.47
CA ARG A 722 -2.98 -1.83 -22.35
C ARG A 722 -1.66 -2.41 -22.85
N GLN A 723 -1.42 -3.71 -22.65
CA GLN A 723 -0.09 -4.30 -22.80
C GLN A 723 0.02 -5.35 -23.91
N ALA A 724 -1.08 -5.93 -24.38
CA ALA A 724 -1.01 -6.96 -25.43
C ALA A 724 -0.52 -6.34 -26.75
N THR A 725 0.49 -6.96 -27.33
CA THR A 725 1.14 -6.55 -28.59
C THR A 725 0.30 -6.87 -29.83
N CYS A 726 -0.71 -7.73 -29.70
CA CYS A 726 -1.58 -8.21 -30.78
C CYS A 726 -2.94 -7.49 -30.85
N GLU A 727 -3.75 -7.79 -31.89
CA GLU A 727 -5.15 -7.33 -31.97
C GLU A 727 -5.98 -7.92 -30.81
N VAL A 728 -6.84 -7.11 -30.20
CA VAL A 728 -7.68 -7.56 -29.08
C VAL A 728 -9.14 -7.39 -29.41
N VAL A 729 -9.88 -8.48 -29.25
CA VAL A 729 -11.33 -8.57 -29.38
C VAL A 729 -11.89 -8.97 -28.02
N LEU A 730 -12.64 -8.07 -27.40
CA LEU A 730 -13.34 -8.35 -26.15
C LEU A 730 -14.81 -8.59 -26.44
N VAL A 731 -15.41 -9.56 -25.75
CA VAL A 731 -16.82 -9.91 -25.92
C VAL A 731 -17.54 -9.91 -24.57
N LYS A 732 -18.52 -9.02 -24.39
CA LYS A 732 -19.54 -9.11 -23.35
C LYS A 732 -20.70 -9.88 -23.95
N LEU A 733 -20.98 -11.07 -23.46
CA LEU A 733 -22.15 -11.82 -23.90
C LEU A 733 -23.41 -11.25 -23.21
N GLY A 734 -24.48 -11.07 -23.97
CA GLY A 734 -25.77 -10.67 -23.43
C GLY A 734 -26.41 -11.77 -22.56
N LYS A 735 -27.34 -11.40 -21.68
CA LYS A 735 -28.11 -12.38 -20.89
C LYS A 735 -29.04 -13.16 -21.82
N THR A 736 -28.64 -14.37 -22.21
CA THR A 736 -29.55 -15.28 -22.94
C THR A 736 -30.48 -15.97 -21.93
N PRO A 737 -31.81 -15.99 -22.15
CA PRO A 737 -32.72 -16.75 -21.31
C PRO A 737 -32.36 -18.24 -21.39
N GLN A 738 -32.44 -18.90 -20.24
CA GLN A 738 -32.10 -20.30 -19.98
C GLN A 738 -32.76 -21.24 -21.00
N SER A 739 -32.09 -21.56 -22.10
CA SER A 739 -32.50 -22.64 -23.00
C SER A 739 -31.27 -23.49 -23.39
N PRO A 740 -31.35 -24.83 -23.36
CA PRO A 740 -30.20 -25.73 -23.38
C PRO A 740 -29.63 -26.04 -24.78
N ILE A 741 -29.86 -25.18 -25.79
CA ILE A 741 -29.36 -25.37 -27.17
C ILE A 741 -28.54 -24.13 -27.61
N PRO A 742 -27.35 -24.28 -28.22
CA PRO A 742 -26.24 -23.33 -28.10
C PRO A 742 -26.05 -22.39 -29.30
N ASN A 743 -27.14 -21.92 -29.94
CA ASN A 743 -27.02 -21.00 -31.07
C ASN A 743 -27.58 -19.62 -30.69
N PRO A 744 -26.75 -18.67 -30.25
CA PRO A 744 -27.17 -17.28 -30.16
C PRO A 744 -27.58 -16.80 -31.56
N GLN A 745 -28.78 -16.24 -31.69
CA GLN A 745 -29.24 -15.63 -32.95
C GLN A 745 -28.58 -14.25 -33.06
N PHE A 746 -27.48 -14.16 -33.80
CA PHE A 746 -26.81 -12.89 -34.10
C PHE A 746 -27.27 -12.37 -35.47
N ASN A 747 -28.51 -11.90 -35.56
CA ASN A 747 -29.08 -11.46 -36.83
C ASN A 747 -29.04 -9.94 -36.96
N ARG A 748 -29.24 -9.16 -35.89
CA ARG A 748 -29.30 -7.69 -35.96
C ARG A 748 -28.06 -7.06 -35.35
N TRP A 749 -27.21 -6.50 -36.21
CA TRP A 749 -25.91 -5.93 -35.85
C TRP A 749 -25.94 -4.41 -35.89
N LEU A 750 -25.52 -3.78 -34.80
CA LEU A 750 -25.31 -2.33 -34.73
C LEU A 750 -23.82 -2.02 -34.70
N VAL A 751 -23.37 -1.15 -35.60
CA VAL A 751 -21.98 -0.69 -35.65
C VAL A 751 -21.94 0.83 -35.59
N PRO A 752 -21.71 1.41 -34.40
CA PRO A 752 -21.49 2.84 -34.25
C PRO A 752 -20.17 3.28 -34.88
N MET A 753 -20.27 4.20 -35.82
CA MET A 753 -19.21 4.81 -36.61
C MET A 753 -18.77 6.12 -35.95
N ALA A 754 -18.23 6.05 -34.73
CA ALA A 754 -17.55 7.20 -34.12
C ALA A 754 -16.10 7.21 -34.62
N GLY A 755 -15.64 8.34 -35.18
CA GLY A 755 -14.38 8.51 -35.95
C GLY A 755 -13.03 8.24 -35.23
N GLY A 756 -12.97 7.31 -34.29
CA GLY A 756 -11.72 6.87 -33.65
C GLY A 756 -10.91 5.89 -34.53
N PRO A 757 -9.59 5.77 -34.31
CA PRO A 757 -8.66 5.03 -35.16
C PRO A 757 -8.94 3.51 -35.26
N ASN A 758 -9.73 2.97 -34.33
CA ASN A 758 -10.07 1.54 -34.26
C ASN A 758 -11.47 1.20 -34.83
N SER A 759 -12.28 2.17 -35.24
CA SER A 759 -13.56 1.92 -35.91
C SER A 759 -13.44 1.13 -37.23
N PRO A 760 -12.39 1.32 -38.08
CA PRO A 760 -12.22 0.50 -39.28
C PRO A 760 -11.89 -0.96 -38.96
N LEU A 761 -11.28 -1.25 -37.80
CA LEU A 761 -10.96 -2.62 -37.38
C LEU A 761 -12.22 -3.41 -37.01
N ALA A 762 -13.21 -2.76 -36.41
CA ALA A 762 -14.52 -3.35 -36.15
C ALA A 762 -15.20 -3.81 -37.45
N ILE A 763 -15.13 -2.99 -38.49
CA ILE A 763 -15.65 -3.32 -39.83
C ILE A 763 -14.89 -4.49 -40.45
N LYS A 764 -13.56 -4.55 -40.30
CA LYS A 764 -12.74 -5.66 -40.84
C LYS A 764 -13.08 -7.02 -40.23
N LEU A 765 -13.56 -7.06 -38.99
CA LEU A 765 -13.95 -8.32 -38.31
C LEU A 765 -15.38 -8.76 -38.64
N LEU A 766 -16.25 -7.82 -39.04
CA LEU A 766 -17.67 -8.06 -39.23
C LEU A 766 -17.99 -9.19 -40.23
N PRO A 767 -17.34 -9.29 -41.42
CA PRO A 767 -17.62 -10.36 -42.39
C PRO A 767 -17.45 -11.79 -41.84
N ALA A 768 -16.53 -11.98 -40.90
CA ALA A 768 -16.35 -13.27 -40.25
C ALA A 768 -17.50 -13.55 -39.25
N LEU A 769 -17.82 -12.57 -38.41
CA LEU A 769 -18.77 -12.73 -37.30
C LEU A 769 -20.23 -12.86 -37.76
N ILE A 770 -20.61 -12.23 -38.87
CA ILE A 770 -21.98 -12.31 -39.41
C ILE A 770 -22.34 -13.71 -39.92
N THR A 771 -21.35 -14.57 -40.21
CA THR A 771 -21.59 -15.97 -40.61
C THR A 771 -22.22 -16.82 -39.51
N LEU A 772 -22.29 -16.28 -38.30
CA LEU A 772 -22.97 -16.89 -37.15
C LEU A 772 -24.50 -16.70 -37.19
N GLY A 773 -25.00 -15.75 -38.00
CA GLY A 773 -26.43 -15.52 -38.23
C GLY A 773 -26.92 -16.18 -39.51
N ASN A 774 -28.24 -16.40 -39.60
CA ASN A 774 -28.85 -16.98 -40.81
C ASN A 774 -29.15 -15.91 -41.87
N ASP A 775 -29.64 -14.73 -41.43
CA ASP A 775 -29.95 -13.59 -42.28
C ASP A 775 -29.56 -12.28 -41.57
N PRO A 776 -28.26 -11.91 -41.61
CA PRO A 776 -27.76 -10.79 -40.83
C PRO A 776 -28.19 -9.45 -41.45
N GLN A 777 -28.73 -8.55 -40.63
CA GLN A 777 -29.01 -7.16 -40.94
C GLN A 777 -27.99 -6.27 -40.22
N ILE A 778 -27.32 -5.39 -40.96
CA ILE A 778 -26.25 -4.54 -40.43
C ILE A 778 -26.68 -3.08 -40.50
N ARG A 779 -26.79 -2.43 -39.34
CA ARG A 779 -26.97 -0.99 -39.24
C ARG A 779 -25.65 -0.32 -38.86
N LEU A 780 -25.13 0.51 -39.77
CA LEU A 780 -24.09 1.48 -39.46
C LEU A 780 -24.77 2.76 -38.96
N THR A 781 -24.30 3.32 -37.85
CA THR A 781 -24.86 4.57 -37.34
C THR A 781 -23.79 5.54 -36.92
N GLN A 782 -24.01 6.82 -37.17
CA GLN A 782 -23.15 7.90 -36.70
C GLN A 782 -24.01 8.84 -35.88
N VAL A 783 -23.57 9.13 -34.65
CA VAL A 783 -24.31 9.96 -33.69
C VAL A 783 -23.87 11.41 -33.85
N PHE A 784 -24.83 12.30 -34.06
CA PHE A 784 -24.62 13.74 -34.25
C PHE A 784 -25.34 14.53 -33.16
N LYS A 785 -24.78 15.70 -32.83
CA LYS A 785 -25.39 16.59 -31.84
C LYS A 785 -26.57 17.35 -32.45
N PRO A 786 -27.59 17.72 -31.67
CA PRO A 786 -28.72 18.51 -32.18
C PRO A 786 -28.36 19.85 -32.83
N SER A 787 -27.17 20.37 -32.56
CA SER A 787 -26.64 21.61 -33.15
C SER A 787 -26.10 21.46 -34.58
N GLU A 788 -25.93 20.23 -35.09
CA GLU A 788 -25.36 19.96 -36.42
C GLU A 788 -26.47 19.78 -37.48
N LEU A 789 -26.57 20.72 -38.42
CA LEU A 789 -27.66 20.79 -39.41
C LEU A 789 -27.54 19.79 -40.59
N LYS A 790 -26.34 19.25 -40.87
CA LYS A 790 -26.12 18.18 -41.86
C LYS A 790 -25.00 17.23 -41.42
N PRO A 791 -25.28 15.93 -41.25
CA PRO A 791 -24.26 14.93 -40.91
C PRO A 791 -23.37 14.57 -42.10
N ASP A 792 -22.04 14.62 -41.93
CA ASP A 792 -21.10 14.03 -42.90
C ASP A 792 -21.12 12.50 -42.76
N MET A 793 -21.63 11.82 -43.80
CA MET A 793 -21.80 10.37 -43.88
C MET A 793 -20.70 9.67 -44.67
N SER A 794 -19.65 10.38 -45.10
CA SER A 794 -18.57 9.86 -45.95
C SER A 794 -17.90 8.59 -45.38
N ILE A 795 -17.67 8.55 -44.07
CA ILE A 795 -17.09 7.42 -43.33
C ILE A 795 -18.00 6.19 -43.40
N SER A 796 -19.30 6.39 -43.20
CA SER A 796 -20.30 5.32 -43.25
C SER A 796 -20.45 4.76 -44.67
N GLU A 797 -20.41 5.61 -45.69
CA GLU A 797 -20.42 5.18 -47.09
C GLU A 797 -19.15 4.40 -47.48
N GLN A 798 -17.98 4.82 -47.00
CA GLN A 798 -16.73 4.10 -47.23
C GLN A 798 -16.76 2.72 -46.57
N ALA A 799 -17.34 2.61 -45.38
CA ALA A 799 -17.56 1.34 -44.69
C ALA A 799 -18.50 0.41 -45.46
N ILE A 800 -19.61 0.92 -46.00
CA ILE A 800 -20.52 0.15 -46.88
C ILE A 800 -19.76 -0.36 -48.10
N ARG A 801 -18.99 0.51 -48.79
CA ARG A 801 -18.17 0.11 -49.95
C ARG A 801 -17.17 -0.98 -49.59
N HIS A 802 -16.58 -0.93 -48.39
CA HIS A 802 -15.65 -1.95 -47.91
C HIS A 802 -16.33 -3.31 -47.68
N LEU A 803 -17.50 -3.31 -47.01
CA LEU A 803 -18.28 -4.51 -46.76
C LEU A 803 -18.77 -5.14 -48.08
N MET A 804 -19.33 -4.34 -48.98
CA MET A 804 -19.86 -4.81 -50.28
C MET A 804 -18.79 -5.37 -51.23
N ARG A 805 -17.53 -4.88 -51.14
CA ARG A 805 -16.41 -5.40 -51.96
C ARG A 805 -15.98 -6.81 -51.61
N ARG A 806 -16.19 -7.28 -50.38
CA ARG A 806 -15.96 -8.69 -50.03
C ARG A 806 -17.15 -9.50 -50.56
N ARG A 807 -16.94 -10.23 -51.67
CA ARG A 807 -17.88 -11.00 -52.52
C ARG A 807 -18.86 -12.00 -51.83
N LYS A 808 -19.18 -11.89 -50.54
CA LYS A 808 -19.98 -12.86 -49.75
C LYS A 808 -21.07 -12.28 -48.86
N LEU A 809 -21.32 -10.96 -48.81
CA LEU A 809 -22.44 -10.42 -48.03
C LEU A 809 -23.74 -10.45 -48.84
N SER A 810 -24.65 -11.36 -48.49
CA SER A 810 -26.07 -11.35 -48.92
C SER A 810 -26.98 -10.51 -48.00
N SER A 811 -26.39 -9.77 -47.05
CA SER A 811 -27.05 -9.03 -45.97
C SER A 811 -27.49 -7.63 -46.37
N THR A 812 -28.60 -7.13 -45.82
CA THR A 812 -28.98 -5.72 -45.90
C THR A 812 -28.07 -4.88 -45.01
N VAL A 813 -27.32 -3.94 -45.62
CA VAL A 813 -26.50 -2.95 -44.90
C VAL A 813 -27.13 -1.58 -45.06
N VAL A 814 -27.48 -0.93 -43.95
CA VAL A 814 -28.08 0.41 -43.93
C VAL A 814 -27.24 1.35 -43.10
N ALA A 815 -26.98 2.56 -43.59
CA ALA A 815 -26.37 3.63 -42.81
C ALA A 815 -27.42 4.71 -42.47
N LEU A 816 -27.70 4.91 -41.19
CA LEU A 816 -28.65 5.92 -40.71
C LEU A 816 -28.02 6.80 -39.61
N PRO A 817 -28.08 8.13 -39.74
CA PRO A 817 -27.65 9.03 -38.68
C PRO A 817 -28.59 8.95 -37.48
N VAL A 818 -28.07 9.21 -36.28
CA VAL A 818 -28.85 9.29 -35.04
C VAL A 818 -28.52 10.61 -34.35
N GLN A 819 -29.54 11.33 -33.90
CA GLN A 819 -29.39 12.59 -33.19
C GLN A 819 -29.46 12.34 -31.68
N ALA A 820 -28.41 12.70 -30.94
CA ALA A 820 -28.36 12.59 -29.48
C ALA A 820 -27.32 13.54 -28.86
N ASP A 821 -27.51 13.89 -27.59
CA ASP A 821 -26.58 14.77 -26.87
C ASP A 821 -25.23 14.09 -26.56
N SER A 822 -25.22 12.76 -26.47
CA SER A 822 -24.01 11.96 -26.34
C SER A 822 -24.04 10.69 -27.21
N VAL A 823 -22.87 10.26 -27.68
CA VAL A 823 -22.72 9.03 -28.48
C VAL A 823 -23.18 7.80 -27.70
N ALA A 824 -22.82 7.71 -26.42
CA ALA A 824 -23.18 6.58 -25.57
C ALA A 824 -24.69 6.49 -25.38
N GLU A 825 -25.35 7.59 -25.02
CA GLU A 825 -26.80 7.64 -24.82
C GLU A 825 -27.56 7.35 -26.13
N GLY A 826 -27.13 7.93 -27.25
CA GLY A 826 -27.73 7.66 -28.55
C GLY A 826 -27.68 6.18 -28.93
N VAL A 827 -26.53 5.52 -28.72
CA VAL A 827 -26.38 4.08 -28.98
C VAL A 827 -27.20 3.23 -28.00
N ILE A 828 -27.18 3.55 -26.69
CA ILE A 828 -27.96 2.82 -25.68
C ILE A 828 -29.47 2.92 -25.97
N ASN A 829 -29.96 4.12 -26.27
CA ASN A 829 -31.37 4.33 -26.62
C ASN A 829 -31.74 3.54 -27.87
N LEU A 830 -30.92 3.60 -28.92
CA LEU A 830 -31.16 2.85 -30.16
C LEU A 830 -31.22 1.33 -29.93
N VAL A 831 -30.32 0.81 -29.09
CA VAL A 831 -30.31 -0.62 -28.72
C VAL A 831 -31.59 -1.01 -27.99
N ASN A 832 -32.02 -0.20 -27.02
CA ASN A 832 -33.17 -0.48 -26.18
C ASN A 832 -34.52 -0.29 -26.90
N THR A 833 -34.60 0.60 -27.90
CA THR A 833 -35.84 0.86 -28.63
C THR A 833 -36.04 -0.03 -29.84
N GLU A 834 -34.98 -0.36 -30.57
CA GLU A 834 -35.10 -1.06 -31.85
C GLU A 834 -34.71 -2.55 -31.80
N GLY A 835 -34.20 -3.08 -30.67
CA GLY A 835 -34.00 -4.51 -30.45
C GLY A 835 -32.87 -5.16 -31.27
N TYR A 836 -31.63 -4.73 -31.04
CA TYR A 836 -30.42 -5.32 -31.65
C TYR A 836 -29.88 -6.52 -30.86
N ASP A 837 -29.17 -7.43 -31.52
CA ASP A 837 -28.56 -8.61 -30.89
C ASP A 837 -27.10 -8.37 -30.48
N VAL A 838 -26.37 -7.61 -31.31
CA VAL A 838 -24.94 -7.35 -31.14
C VAL A 838 -24.60 -5.89 -31.44
N VAL A 839 -23.78 -5.27 -30.57
CA VAL A 839 -23.09 -4.01 -30.87
C VAL A 839 -21.60 -4.27 -31.07
N VAL A 840 -21.02 -3.76 -32.16
CA VAL A 840 -19.57 -3.83 -32.41
C VAL A 840 -18.97 -2.43 -32.39
N LEU A 841 -17.98 -2.21 -31.51
CA LEU A 841 -17.36 -0.90 -31.27
C LEU A 841 -15.85 -0.97 -31.48
N GLY A 842 -15.28 0.03 -32.13
CA GLY A 842 -13.84 0.28 -32.10
C GLY A 842 -13.47 1.08 -30.84
N ALA A 843 -12.52 0.59 -30.04
CA ALA A 843 -12.08 1.25 -28.81
C ALA A 843 -10.72 1.95 -29.02
N SER A 844 -10.59 3.27 -28.85
CA SER A 844 -9.33 4.02 -29.00
C SER A 844 -8.40 3.88 -27.77
N ARG A 845 -7.09 4.17 -27.94
CA ARG A 845 -6.11 4.30 -26.83
C ARG A 845 -6.37 5.54 -25.95
N GLU A 846 -6.92 6.60 -26.54
CA GLU A 846 -6.96 7.95 -25.98
C GLU A 846 -8.26 8.27 -25.21
N GLY A 847 -9.24 7.37 -25.20
CA GLY A 847 -10.46 7.50 -24.37
C GLY A 847 -10.24 7.43 -22.85
N LEU A 848 -8.99 7.42 -22.38
CA LEU A 848 -8.61 7.34 -20.97
C LEU A 848 -8.20 8.70 -20.36
N LEU A 849 -7.98 9.76 -21.17
CA LEU A 849 -7.67 11.12 -20.68
C LEU A 849 -8.88 12.08 -20.74
N GLN A 850 -9.92 11.74 -21.51
CA GLN A 850 -11.23 12.45 -21.51
C GLN A 850 -12.16 12.03 -20.36
N GLN A 851 -11.66 11.22 -19.41
CA GLN A 851 -12.44 10.61 -18.33
C GLN A 851 -12.78 11.55 -17.16
N ALA A 852 -12.31 12.79 -17.17
CA ALA A 852 -12.68 13.76 -16.14
C ALA A 852 -13.96 14.55 -16.47
N ILE A 853 -14.47 14.48 -17.71
CA ILE A 853 -15.59 15.35 -18.15
C ILE A 853 -16.74 14.59 -18.86
N GLN A 854 -16.53 13.47 -19.58
CA GLN A 854 -17.61 12.86 -20.41
C GLN A 854 -17.77 11.31 -20.36
N GLY A 855 -16.97 10.57 -19.59
CA GLY A 855 -17.10 9.10 -19.47
C GLY A 855 -16.57 8.30 -20.67
N ASN A 856 -16.27 7.00 -20.48
CA ASN A 856 -15.76 6.11 -21.53
C ASN A 856 -16.92 5.54 -22.36
N ILE A 857 -17.05 5.95 -23.63
CA ILE A 857 -18.18 5.57 -24.51
C ILE A 857 -18.34 4.02 -24.63
N PRO A 858 -17.28 3.24 -24.97
CA PRO A 858 -17.34 1.78 -24.95
C PRO A 858 -17.80 1.16 -23.63
N GLU A 859 -17.34 1.70 -22.49
CA GLU A 859 -17.76 1.22 -21.16
C GLU A 859 -19.22 1.59 -20.91
N ALA A 860 -19.61 2.83 -21.13
CA ALA A 860 -20.97 3.33 -20.92
C ALA A 860 -21.99 2.52 -21.73
N ILE A 861 -21.70 2.27 -23.02
CA ILE A 861 -22.53 1.40 -23.86
C ILE A 861 -22.54 -0.02 -23.30
N ALA A 862 -21.36 -0.58 -23.02
CA ALA A 862 -21.27 -1.93 -22.49
C ALA A 862 -21.97 -2.13 -21.14
N SER A 863 -21.98 -1.14 -20.25
CA SER A 863 -22.70 -1.20 -18.98
C SER A 863 -24.19 -0.91 -19.14
N GLY A 864 -24.55 -0.08 -20.12
CA GLY A 864 -25.91 0.41 -20.35
C GLY A 864 -26.80 -0.54 -21.17
N VAL A 865 -26.23 -1.56 -21.82
CA VAL A 865 -27.00 -2.54 -22.62
C VAL A 865 -26.81 -3.97 -22.11
N GLU A 866 -27.88 -4.76 -22.17
CA GLU A 866 -27.92 -6.17 -21.74
C GLU A 866 -27.64 -7.17 -22.87
N ILE A 867 -27.38 -6.67 -24.09
CA ILE A 867 -27.10 -7.46 -25.30
C ILE A 867 -25.60 -7.76 -25.46
N THR A 868 -25.22 -8.49 -26.52
CA THR A 868 -23.82 -8.81 -26.79
C THR A 868 -23.06 -7.57 -27.28
N VAL A 869 -21.92 -7.26 -26.66
CA VAL A 869 -21.07 -6.12 -27.04
C VAL A 869 -19.67 -6.61 -27.36
N ILE A 870 -19.18 -6.25 -28.55
CA ILE A 870 -17.85 -6.61 -29.05
C ILE A 870 -17.00 -5.34 -29.14
N LEU A 871 -15.88 -5.31 -28.43
CA LEU A 871 -14.91 -4.21 -28.49
C LEU A 871 -13.67 -4.66 -29.25
N VAL A 872 -13.20 -3.81 -30.16
CA VAL A 872 -12.04 -4.10 -31.01
C VAL A 872 -10.96 -3.05 -30.80
N ARG A 873 -9.73 -3.51 -30.57
CA ARG A 873 -8.56 -2.68 -30.34
C ARG A 873 -7.38 -3.18 -31.19
N GLY A 874 -6.78 -2.32 -32.01
CA GLY A 874 -5.68 -2.69 -32.91
C GLY A 874 -4.39 -3.11 -32.19
N ALA A 875 -3.45 -3.72 -32.91
CA ALA A 875 -2.16 -4.10 -32.37
C ALA A 875 -1.35 -2.89 -31.87
N ILE A 876 -0.54 -3.10 -30.84
CA ILE A 876 0.36 -2.08 -30.31
C ILE A 876 1.70 -2.23 -31.04
N HIS A 877 1.97 -1.32 -31.99
CA HIS A 877 3.32 -1.16 -32.52
C HIS A 877 4.19 -0.49 -31.45
N LYS A 878 5.29 -1.15 -31.08
CA LYS A 878 6.31 -0.59 -30.20
C LYS A 878 7.18 0.41 -30.93
#